data_AF-A9E0N1-F1
#
_entry.id   AF-A9E0N1-F1
#
_cell.length_a   1.000
_cell.length_b   1.000
_cell.length_c   1.000
_cell.angle_alpha   90.00
_cell.angle_beta   90.00
_cell.angle_gamma   90.00
#
_symmetry.space_group_name_H-M   'P 1'
#
loop_
_entity.id
_entity.type
_entity.pdbx_description
1 polymer ?
#
loop_
_entity_poly.entity_id
_entity_poly.type
_entity_poly.pdbx_seq_one_letter_code
_entity_poly.pdbx_strand_id
1 'polypeptide(L)'
;MKKTLFLFLFLISIISCEKEDDFVTPTTPPDSGQQPTPNPEPDPDPVVIVSDEEFAQTNFGNMVTANFMGRIVDENGLGLENVTITIGNTITTTNYLGIFSINDVSVFDKFAYVKASKEGYILGSRTIVPTPNATNDIQITLLEKNVVGSVNSGETASISLQNGAEVTFSGEFTTETGAPYTGQVDVVMHYLQPNNPETFEQMPGSLFGKREDGSAVGMETYGMLGINLFSPSGESLNINENAPATLTFPVDASTPNAPTQMPLWYFDEEQGYWKEEGIATKVGNEYIAEVTHFSWWNCDLPISNLVTLCFTLDATVTLSNQRFEIIRTANDQIIFSGYTNAVGQDCGLFPKNENLTINIYSDCSNTIIATQQVGPFATDDSFVINLADLPSELVQTTITGTLNDCDGNPITNGYVLIYKENDINFLNVETTTITDGSLNYTIAYCAEDAYEMIVFDATNNEESDPINLNLTTTTTDIGTVSTCEISGGTFVGDVELNSQAEVDNFGLFGYATIDGNFTINGFEGEITSLQSLTSLTTVTGNLVIQNNEALTSLAGLENITTVSGYFYFGDNSLVNMTGLEGLTTVSNDILIKNNAMLTDLTGLTNLTTVSGYFRIEYNPSLSNLVGLDNLTTVSDYFNIEQNPALTSLEGLENLTSLPGDLIIKDNYNLISVNGLNNLTTVSGKLEFQDNYDLESLAGLESLTTVSDALSLYNNGELTNLSGLDNLTNVNKLIISRNLGLLNLTGLENVTSVSDYVSIYQNYALTSLTGLDNLTTVADDFILKDNTALLSLAPLGNLTTVSGVLEINGCTSMPDLTGMVSLTNVGRLNIIRNQLLSDLTGLENIAPNANTILISYNNTLTSLNGLENVTNLTSITILANPALQSLTGLENLTTISSSLQINNNDNLTDLSGLNNLSTITSDLLIYDNYFLASLTGLENLTTVGRDIKIGDNDYNDRPNPSLSDFCALTNLFTNGNYNSNNVIIQNNAYNPTPQAIINGNCSD
;
A
#
# COMPACT_ATOMS: atom_id res chain seq x y z
N MET A 1 18.36 -33.52 -16.32
CA MET A 1 19.82 -33.73 -16.20
C MET A 1 20.09 -34.53 -14.93
N LYS A 2 20.89 -35.61 -15.04
CA LYS A 2 21.57 -36.48 -14.02
C LYS A 2 21.15 -36.37 -12.53
N LYS A 3 20.59 -37.39 -11.86
CA LYS A 3 21.10 -38.72 -11.37
C LYS A 3 22.22 -38.68 -10.31
N THR A 4 21.92 -39.11 -9.07
CA THR A 4 22.47 -40.29 -8.28
C THR A 4 21.85 -40.25 -6.86
N LEU A 5 21.09 -41.22 -6.33
CA LEU A 5 21.25 -42.67 -6.06
C LEU A 5 22.07 -43.01 -4.81
N PHE A 6 21.41 -43.54 -3.75
CA PHE A 6 21.95 -44.62 -2.90
C PHE A 6 20.81 -45.51 -2.35
N LEU A 7 21.10 -46.80 -2.21
CA LEU A 7 20.23 -47.98 -2.17
C LEU A 7 20.70 -48.90 -1.03
N PHE A 8 19.78 -49.66 -0.38
CA PHE A 8 19.87 -51.03 0.20
C PHE A 8 18.99 -51.14 1.48
N LEU A 9 18.24 -52.21 1.81
CA LEU A 9 17.89 -53.47 1.14
C LEU A 9 16.71 -54.11 1.88
N PHE A 10 15.84 -54.81 1.14
CA PHE A 10 14.72 -55.64 1.60
C PHE A 10 15.17 -57.08 1.95
N LEU A 11 14.49 -57.75 2.88
CA LEU A 11 14.34 -59.21 2.87
C LEU A 11 12.95 -59.61 3.42
N ILE A 12 12.10 -60.15 2.54
CA ILE A 12 10.87 -60.88 2.83
C ILE A 12 11.19 -62.38 2.69
N SER A 13 10.64 -63.21 3.58
CA SER A 13 10.46 -64.64 3.34
C SER A 13 9.09 -65.09 3.82
N ILE A 14 8.32 -65.65 2.88
CA ILE A 14 7.05 -66.36 3.07
C ILE A 14 7.36 -67.85 2.85
N ILE A 15 6.74 -68.76 3.61
CA ILE A 15 6.11 -70.01 3.12
C ILE A 15 5.39 -70.73 4.29
N SER A 16 4.18 -71.16 3.96
CA SER A 16 3.19 -72.01 4.64
C SER A 16 3.67 -73.43 4.96
N CYS A 17 3.03 -74.10 5.93
CA CYS A 17 2.59 -75.48 5.75
C CYS A 17 1.43 -75.87 6.70
N GLU A 18 0.40 -76.49 6.13
CA GLU A 18 -0.82 -77.07 6.71
C GLU A 18 -0.60 -78.45 7.40
N LYS A 19 -1.73 -78.95 7.98
CA LYS A 19 -2.18 -80.35 8.22
C LYS A 19 -1.99 -80.92 9.64
N GLU A 20 -2.86 -81.77 10.19
CA GLU A 20 -4.09 -82.47 9.74
C GLU A 20 -4.89 -82.95 10.97
N ASP A 21 -6.13 -83.38 10.69
CA ASP A 21 -7.14 -84.04 11.54
C ASP A 21 -6.63 -85.24 12.38
N ASP A 22 -7.30 -85.54 13.52
CA ASP A 22 -8.21 -86.70 13.59
C ASP A 22 -8.90 -86.92 14.95
N PHE A 23 -10.08 -87.52 14.84
CA PHE A 23 -11.09 -87.92 15.83
C PHE A 23 -10.60 -88.77 17.02
N VAL A 24 -11.39 -88.80 18.12
CA VAL A 24 -12.09 -90.00 18.67
C VAL A 24 -12.75 -89.68 20.03
N THR A 25 -14.04 -90.00 20.15
CA THR A 25 -14.82 -90.08 21.41
C THR A 25 -14.42 -91.30 22.25
N PRO A 26 -14.61 -91.31 23.58
CA PRO A 26 -15.38 -92.42 24.15
C PRO A 26 -16.14 -92.16 25.48
N THR A 27 -17.36 -92.72 25.52
CA THR A 27 -17.95 -93.57 26.59
C THR A 27 -18.36 -93.00 27.96
N THR A 28 -19.65 -93.15 28.22
CA THR A 28 -20.32 -93.22 29.54
C THR A 28 -19.96 -94.47 30.35
N PRO A 29 -20.07 -94.41 31.69
CA PRO A 29 -20.44 -95.56 32.53
C PRO A 29 -21.64 -95.27 33.48
N PRO A 30 -22.19 -96.29 34.18
CA PRO A 30 -23.62 -96.43 34.43
C PRO A 30 -24.14 -96.11 35.85
N ASP A 31 -25.47 -96.09 35.89
CA ASP A 31 -26.48 -95.99 36.95
C ASP A 31 -26.25 -96.76 38.28
N SER A 32 -26.66 -96.13 39.41
CA SER A 32 -27.16 -96.82 40.61
C SER A 32 -28.06 -95.93 41.51
N GLY A 33 -29.39 -96.08 41.40
CA GLY A 33 -30.26 -96.50 42.52
C GLY A 33 -30.89 -95.49 43.53
N GLN A 34 -32.19 -95.20 43.30
CA GLN A 34 -33.34 -95.09 44.24
C GLN A 34 -33.69 -93.79 45.06
N GLN A 35 -34.72 -93.07 44.55
CA GLN A 35 -36.05 -92.62 45.12
C GLN A 35 -36.23 -92.03 46.56
N PRO A 36 -37.31 -91.25 46.87
CA PRO A 36 -37.99 -90.14 46.14
C PRO A 36 -38.51 -88.92 47.01
N THR A 37 -38.99 -87.87 46.32
CA THR A 37 -39.95 -86.77 46.68
C THR A 37 -39.41 -85.43 47.23
N PRO A 38 -40.05 -84.26 46.98
CA PRO A 38 -41.27 -83.96 46.18
C PRO A 38 -41.04 -83.01 44.96
N ASN A 39 -42.05 -82.87 44.09
CA ASN A 39 -42.10 -82.02 42.89
C ASN A 39 -41.53 -80.60 43.08
N PRO A 40 -40.62 -80.12 42.21
CA PRO A 40 -40.44 -78.70 41.94
C PRO A 40 -41.55 -78.19 41.02
N GLU A 41 -41.90 -76.92 41.20
CA GLU A 41 -42.74 -76.10 40.31
C GLU A 41 -42.21 -76.12 38.86
N PRO A 42 -43.07 -75.82 37.86
CA PRO A 42 -42.63 -75.75 36.47
C PRO A 42 -41.55 -74.67 36.31
N ASP A 43 -40.48 -75.04 35.62
CA ASP A 43 -39.41 -74.14 35.15
C ASP A 43 -40.04 -72.92 34.45
N PRO A 44 -39.66 -71.68 34.79
CA PRO A 44 -39.99 -70.54 33.95
C PRO A 44 -39.31 -70.71 32.59
N ASP A 45 -40.03 -70.38 31.52
CA ASP A 45 -39.49 -70.37 30.16
C ASP A 45 -38.14 -69.61 30.11
N PRO A 46 -37.15 -70.07 29.31
CA PRO A 46 -35.86 -69.42 29.24
C PRO A 46 -36.01 -67.98 28.73
N VAL A 47 -35.52 -67.02 29.50
CA VAL A 47 -35.35 -65.62 29.09
C VAL A 47 -34.48 -65.63 27.83
N VAL A 48 -35.02 -65.13 26.72
CA VAL A 48 -34.27 -64.99 25.46
C VAL A 48 -33.28 -63.84 25.66
N ILE A 49 -32.00 -64.15 25.80
CA ILE A 49 -30.94 -63.14 25.85
C ILE A 49 -30.72 -62.63 24.43
N VAL A 50 -31.23 -61.43 24.12
CA VAL A 50 -30.98 -60.74 22.85
C VAL A 50 -29.53 -60.25 22.85
N SER A 51 -28.75 -60.75 21.88
CA SER A 51 -27.35 -60.34 21.70
C SER A 51 -27.25 -58.86 21.32
N ASP A 52 -26.10 -58.22 21.58
CA ASP A 52 -25.90 -56.81 21.23
C ASP A 52 -25.97 -56.57 19.71
N GLU A 53 -25.52 -57.55 18.90
CA GLU A 53 -25.65 -57.51 17.44
C GLU A 53 -27.13 -57.53 16.98
N GLU A 54 -27.95 -58.40 17.58
CA GLU A 54 -29.38 -58.50 17.26
C GLU A 54 -30.16 -57.26 17.73
N PHE A 55 -29.79 -56.70 18.88
CA PHE A 55 -30.35 -55.46 19.40
C PHE A 55 -30.03 -54.27 18.47
N ALA A 56 -28.78 -54.16 18.02
CA ALA A 56 -28.36 -53.12 17.08
C ALA A 56 -29.11 -53.22 15.74
N GLN A 57 -29.18 -54.42 15.13
CA GLN A 57 -29.89 -54.63 13.87
C GLN A 57 -31.38 -54.25 13.94
N THR A 58 -32.00 -54.46 15.10
CA THR A 58 -33.43 -54.19 15.29
C THR A 58 -33.71 -52.70 15.52
N ASN A 59 -32.83 -52.00 16.22
CA ASN A 59 -33.12 -50.66 16.75
C ASN A 59 -32.35 -49.53 16.04
N PHE A 60 -31.16 -49.79 15.49
CA PHE A 60 -30.29 -48.76 14.93
C PHE A 60 -30.49 -48.52 13.43
N GLY A 61 -31.12 -49.47 12.73
CA GLY A 61 -31.44 -49.35 11.31
C GLY A 61 -30.28 -49.71 10.37
N ASN A 62 -30.21 -49.09 9.19
CA ASN A 62 -29.26 -49.46 8.14
C ASN A 62 -27.96 -48.64 8.22
N MET A 63 -26.86 -49.19 7.70
CA MET A 63 -25.63 -48.41 7.53
C MET A 63 -25.81 -47.31 6.49
N VAL A 64 -25.44 -46.08 6.85
CA VAL A 64 -25.39 -44.89 6.00
C VAL A 64 -24.03 -44.21 6.11
N THR A 65 -23.76 -43.32 5.16
CA THR A 65 -22.60 -42.44 5.19
C THR A 65 -23.05 -41.05 5.60
N ALA A 66 -22.35 -40.47 6.59
CA ALA A 66 -22.64 -39.13 7.11
C ALA A 66 -21.35 -38.39 7.45
N ASN A 67 -21.43 -37.06 7.45
CA ASN A 67 -20.35 -36.18 7.88
C ASN A 67 -20.62 -35.72 9.30
N PHE A 68 -19.57 -35.52 10.08
CA PHE A 68 -19.66 -35.06 11.46
C PHE A 68 -18.69 -33.92 11.69
N MET A 69 -19.19 -32.88 12.33
CA MET A 69 -18.42 -31.75 12.82
C MET A 69 -18.76 -31.58 14.29
N GLY A 70 -17.83 -31.11 15.10
CA GLY A 70 -18.16 -30.92 16.50
C GLY A 70 -17.10 -30.23 17.31
N ARG A 71 -17.49 -29.85 18.51
CA ARG A 71 -16.65 -29.18 19.49
C ARG A 71 -16.62 -29.97 20.79
N ILE A 72 -15.42 -30.16 21.31
CA ILE A 72 -15.19 -30.79 22.62
C ILE A 72 -14.75 -29.73 23.59
N VAL A 73 -15.44 -29.68 24.71
CA VAL A 73 -15.25 -28.65 25.73
C VAL A 73 -15.01 -29.26 27.11
N ASP A 74 -14.45 -28.48 28.02
CA ASP A 74 -14.45 -28.79 29.45
C ASP A 74 -15.77 -28.36 30.13
N GLU A 75 -15.86 -28.60 31.44
CA GLU A 75 -17.01 -28.22 32.27
C GLU A 75 -17.30 -26.71 32.31
N ASN A 76 -16.37 -25.87 31.86
CA ASN A 76 -16.54 -24.41 31.75
C ASN A 76 -16.89 -23.96 30.32
N GLY A 77 -17.02 -24.88 29.37
CA GLY A 77 -17.29 -24.60 27.95
C GLY A 77 -16.05 -24.24 27.12
N LEU A 78 -14.84 -24.36 27.68
CA LEU A 78 -13.59 -24.06 26.98
C LEU A 78 -13.18 -25.22 26.07
N GLY A 79 -12.80 -24.90 24.84
CA GLY A 79 -12.38 -25.88 23.84
C GLY A 79 -11.14 -26.69 24.26
N LEU A 80 -11.19 -28.00 24.06
CA LEU A 80 -10.10 -28.90 24.43
C LEU A 80 -9.31 -29.35 23.21
N GLU A 81 -8.04 -28.94 23.13
CA GLU A 81 -7.11 -29.35 22.08
C GLU A 81 -6.70 -30.83 22.17
N ASN A 82 -6.41 -31.47 21.04
CA ASN A 82 -5.83 -32.82 20.96
C ASN A 82 -6.67 -33.90 21.65
N VAL A 83 -8.00 -33.74 21.69
CA VAL A 83 -8.94 -34.78 22.09
C VAL A 83 -9.04 -35.78 20.96
N THR A 84 -8.88 -37.07 21.25
CA THR A 84 -9.09 -38.14 20.28
C THR A 84 -10.58 -38.42 20.11
N ILE A 85 -11.08 -38.31 18.88
CA ILE A 85 -12.47 -38.57 18.52
C ILE A 85 -12.56 -39.85 17.72
N THR A 86 -13.48 -40.74 18.10
CA THR A 86 -13.74 -42.00 17.38
C THR A 86 -15.22 -42.09 17.01
N ILE A 87 -15.51 -42.28 15.72
CA ILE A 87 -16.87 -42.50 15.20
C ILE A 87 -16.80 -43.67 14.21
N GLY A 88 -17.54 -44.74 14.49
CA GLY A 88 -17.41 -45.98 13.75
C GLY A 88 -15.97 -46.50 13.79
N ASN A 89 -15.34 -46.66 12.62
CA ASN A 89 -13.95 -47.10 12.47
C ASN A 89 -12.97 -45.94 12.20
N THR A 90 -13.43 -44.69 12.23
CA THR A 90 -12.61 -43.52 11.87
C THR A 90 -12.22 -42.75 13.13
N ILE A 91 -10.98 -42.24 13.14
CA ILE A 91 -10.41 -41.49 14.26
C ILE A 91 -9.91 -40.14 13.73
N THR A 92 -10.16 -39.07 14.50
CA THR A 92 -9.60 -37.73 14.27
C THR A 92 -9.23 -37.07 15.61
N THR A 93 -8.66 -35.87 15.57
CA THR A 93 -8.33 -35.09 16.78
C THR A 93 -8.88 -33.67 16.69
N THR A 94 -9.11 -33.04 17.84
CA THR A 94 -9.53 -31.63 17.91
C THR A 94 -8.35 -30.67 17.76
N ASN A 95 -8.60 -29.49 17.17
CA ASN A 95 -7.67 -28.36 17.17
C ASN A 95 -7.69 -27.57 18.49
N TYR A 96 -6.95 -26.45 18.56
CA TYR A 96 -6.83 -25.64 19.79
C TYR A 96 -8.15 -25.04 20.29
N LEU A 97 -9.18 -24.93 19.44
CA LEU A 97 -10.52 -24.49 19.81
C LEU A 97 -11.45 -25.64 20.23
N GLY A 98 -10.93 -26.87 20.28
CA GLY A 98 -11.71 -28.07 20.58
C GLY A 98 -12.51 -28.61 19.40
N ILE A 99 -12.27 -28.14 18.17
CA ILE A 99 -13.10 -28.48 17.00
C ILE A 99 -12.51 -29.67 16.24
N PHE A 100 -13.38 -30.58 15.81
CA PHE A 100 -13.06 -31.67 14.89
C PHE A 100 -14.02 -31.66 13.69
N SER A 101 -13.54 -32.18 12.56
CA SER A 101 -14.35 -32.48 11.39
C SER A 101 -13.94 -33.82 10.81
N ILE A 102 -14.91 -34.62 10.39
CA ILE A 102 -14.69 -35.96 9.84
C ILE A 102 -15.80 -36.29 8.83
N ASN A 103 -15.38 -36.57 7.60
CA ASN A 103 -16.29 -36.80 6.47
C ASN A 103 -16.40 -38.28 6.13
N ASP A 104 -17.48 -38.64 5.43
CA ASP A 104 -17.73 -39.97 4.86
C ASP A 104 -17.68 -41.13 5.88
N VAL A 105 -18.16 -40.90 7.11
CA VAL A 105 -18.14 -41.91 8.18
C VAL A 105 -19.33 -42.86 8.04
N SER A 106 -19.06 -44.16 8.18
CA SER A 106 -20.08 -45.20 8.13
C SER A 106 -20.67 -45.46 9.53
N VAL A 107 -21.96 -45.18 9.68
CA VAL A 107 -22.74 -45.29 10.94
C VAL A 107 -24.14 -45.85 10.66
N PHE A 108 -24.93 -46.17 11.68
CA PHE A 108 -26.33 -46.53 11.47
C PHE A 108 -27.23 -45.29 11.32
N ASP A 109 -28.26 -45.37 10.47
CA ASP A 109 -29.18 -44.26 10.16
C ASP A 109 -30.04 -43.80 11.34
N LYS A 110 -30.12 -44.57 12.42
CA LYS A 110 -30.76 -44.17 13.68
C LYS A 110 -29.80 -44.10 14.87
N PHE A 111 -28.51 -44.37 14.67
CA PHE A 111 -27.55 -44.45 15.76
C PHE A 111 -26.11 -44.25 15.27
N ALA A 112 -25.55 -43.08 15.58
CA ALA A 112 -24.12 -42.80 15.46
C ALA A 112 -23.53 -42.66 16.86
N TYR A 113 -22.54 -43.50 17.21
CA TYR A 113 -21.85 -43.44 18.48
C TYR A 113 -20.51 -42.72 18.34
N VAL A 114 -20.33 -41.64 19.10
CA VAL A 114 -19.17 -40.77 19.07
C VAL A 114 -18.48 -40.79 20.42
N LYS A 115 -17.19 -41.12 20.43
CA LYS A 115 -16.36 -41.18 21.64
C LYS A 115 -15.30 -40.09 21.60
N ALA A 116 -15.04 -39.47 22.74
CA ALA A 116 -14.03 -38.45 22.96
C ALA A 116 -13.13 -38.82 24.14
N SER A 117 -11.82 -38.89 23.92
CA SER A 117 -10.84 -39.29 24.94
C SER A 117 -9.67 -38.32 24.98
N LYS A 118 -9.28 -37.90 26.19
CA LYS A 118 -8.12 -37.05 26.45
C LYS A 118 -7.55 -37.37 27.83
N GLU A 119 -6.22 -37.40 27.95
CA GLU A 119 -5.57 -37.55 29.25
C GLU A 119 -5.99 -36.43 30.21
N GLY A 120 -6.25 -36.79 31.47
CA GLY A 120 -6.76 -35.84 32.48
C GLY A 120 -8.29 -35.72 32.52
N TYR A 121 -9.01 -36.38 31.61
CA TYR A 121 -10.48 -36.42 31.57
C TYR A 121 -10.97 -37.87 31.61
N ILE A 122 -12.21 -38.08 32.04
CA ILE A 122 -12.88 -39.38 31.86
C ILE A 122 -13.42 -39.50 30.42
N LEU A 123 -13.71 -40.73 29.97
CA LEU A 123 -14.22 -40.95 28.62
C LEU A 123 -15.57 -40.25 28.44
N GLY A 124 -15.65 -39.33 27.48
CA GLY A 124 -16.90 -38.70 27.07
C GLY A 124 -17.45 -39.38 25.82
N SER A 125 -18.78 -39.41 25.68
CA SER A 125 -19.39 -39.95 24.47
C SER A 125 -20.79 -39.43 24.24
N ARG A 126 -21.26 -39.48 23.00
CA ARG A 126 -22.62 -39.06 22.61
C ARG A 126 -23.17 -39.99 21.55
N THR A 127 -24.48 -40.17 21.55
CA THR A 127 -25.18 -40.85 20.46
C THR A 127 -26.18 -39.91 19.81
N ILE A 128 -26.19 -39.87 18.48
CA ILE A 128 -27.14 -39.04 17.72
C ILE A 128 -27.79 -39.84 16.59
N VAL A 129 -28.94 -39.37 16.10
CA VAL A 129 -29.56 -39.86 14.87
C VAL A 129 -28.93 -39.07 13.71
N PRO A 130 -28.07 -39.67 12.87
CA PRO A 130 -27.39 -38.92 11.82
C PRO A 130 -28.35 -38.59 10.68
N THR A 131 -28.25 -37.37 10.16
CA THR A 131 -28.90 -36.95 8.91
C THR A 131 -28.00 -37.33 7.73
N PRO A 132 -28.42 -38.25 6.85
CA PRO A 132 -27.60 -38.67 5.71
C PRO A 132 -27.35 -37.53 4.73
N ASN A 133 -26.13 -37.46 4.18
CA ASN A 133 -25.71 -36.41 3.23
C ASN A 133 -25.77 -34.97 3.78
N ALA A 134 -25.78 -34.81 5.10
CA ALA A 134 -25.60 -33.54 5.80
C ALA A 134 -24.43 -33.65 6.80
N THR A 135 -23.93 -32.50 7.24
CA THR A 135 -23.00 -32.42 8.37
C THR A 135 -23.80 -32.47 9.67
N ASN A 136 -23.40 -33.34 10.58
CA ASN A 136 -24.04 -33.54 11.87
C ASN A 136 -23.18 -32.91 12.96
N ASP A 137 -23.72 -31.89 13.62
CA ASP A 137 -23.02 -31.14 14.65
C ASP A 137 -23.07 -31.86 16.01
N ILE A 138 -21.93 -31.94 16.68
CA ILE A 138 -21.76 -32.65 17.94
C ILE A 138 -21.05 -31.77 18.95
N GLN A 139 -21.63 -31.62 20.13
CA GLN A 139 -20.92 -31.13 21.31
C GLN A 139 -20.78 -32.24 22.34
N ILE A 140 -19.59 -32.41 22.91
CA ILE A 140 -19.34 -33.30 24.06
C ILE A 140 -18.57 -32.51 25.11
N THR A 141 -19.09 -32.53 26.34
CA THR A 141 -18.39 -31.98 27.50
C THR A 141 -17.59 -33.08 28.17
N LEU A 142 -16.27 -32.93 28.24
CA LEU A 142 -15.40 -33.86 28.97
C LEU A 142 -15.30 -33.43 30.44
N LEU A 143 -15.59 -34.38 31.33
CA LEU A 143 -15.49 -34.17 32.77
C LEU A 143 -14.07 -34.44 33.25
N GLU A 144 -13.53 -33.55 34.07
CA GLU A 144 -12.16 -33.66 34.56
C GLU A 144 -11.96 -34.89 35.45
N LYS A 145 -10.79 -35.51 35.36
CA LYS A 145 -10.37 -36.63 36.21
C LYS A 145 -9.94 -36.13 37.60
N ASN A 146 -10.89 -35.57 38.35
CA ASN A 146 -10.67 -35.03 39.68
C ASN A 146 -10.84 -36.13 40.75
N VAL A 147 -9.75 -36.46 41.45
CA VAL A 147 -9.76 -37.46 42.52
C VAL A 147 -10.49 -36.89 43.74
N VAL A 148 -11.67 -37.43 44.03
CA VAL A 148 -12.52 -37.00 45.15
C VAL A 148 -12.21 -37.75 46.45
N GLY A 149 -11.51 -38.88 46.34
CA GLY A 149 -11.09 -39.69 47.48
C GLY A 149 -10.16 -40.84 47.08
N SER A 150 -9.65 -41.58 48.06
CA SER A 150 -8.86 -42.80 47.81
C SER A 150 -9.18 -43.88 48.85
N VAL A 151 -8.99 -45.14 48.45
CA VAL A 151 -9.21 -46.34 49.28
C VAL A 151 -8.10 -47.35 49.01
N ASN A 152 -7.61 -48.06 50.02
CA ASN A 152 -6.65 -49.15 49.80
C ASN A 152 -7.39 -50.48 49.59
N SER A 153 -6.84 -51.32 48.71
CA SER A 153 -7.28 -52.72 48.56
C SER A 153 -7.28 -53.44 49.91
N GLY A 154 -8.41 -54.07 50.25
CA GLY A 154 -8.70 -54.73 51.52
C GLY A 154 -9.43 -53.87 52.56
N GLU A 155 -9.68 -52.58 52.29
CA GLU A 155 -10.39 -51.67 53.20
C GLU A 155 -11.80 -51.33 52.71
N THR A 156 -12.77 -51.29 53.64
CA THR A 156 -14.08 -50.68 53.41
C THR A 156 -13.97 -49.17 53.57
N ALA A 157 -14.46 -48.41 52.60
CA ALA A 157 -14.46 -46.95 52.65
C ALA A 157 -15.70 -46.37 51.96
N SER A 158 -16.19 -45.23 52.45
CA SER A 158 -17.26 -44.44 51.82
C SER A 158 -16.70 -43.11 51.35
N ILE A 159 -16.92 -42.78 50.07
CA ILE A 159 -16.48 -41.53 49.44
C ILE A 159 -17.72 -40.79 48.95
N SER A 160 -17.92 -39.55 49.41
CA SER A 160 -19.11 -38.74 49.12
C SER A 160 -18.78 -37.39 48.48
N LEU A 161 -19.67 -36.94 47.61
CA LEU A 161 -19.69 -35.63 47.00
C LEU A 161 -20.52 -34.65 47.84
N GLN A 162 -20.30 -33.35 47.67
CA GLN A 162 -21.03 -32.31 48.41
C GLN A 162 -22.54 -32.29 48.13
N ASN A 163 -22.96 -32.81 46.98
CA ASN A 163 -24.37 -32.93 46.58
C ASN A 163 -25.09 -34.14 47.21
N GLY A 164 -24.39 -34.98 47.97
CA GLY A 164 -24.96 -36.15 48.66
C GLY A 164 -24.84 -37.47 47.89
N ALA A 165 -24.27 -37.48 46.68
CA ALA A 165 -23.92 -38.74 46.01
C ALA A 165 -22.75 -39.43 46.73
N GLU A 166 -22.83 -40.74 46.93
CA GLU A 166 -21.82 -41.51 47.67
C GLU A 166 -21.61 -42.91 47.06
N VAL A 167 -20.37 -43.40 47.13
CA VAL A 167 -20.01 -44.81 46.91
C VAL A 167 -19.39 -45.41 48.16
N THR A 168 -19.83 -46.60 48.54
CA THR A 168 -19.23 -47.39 49.62
C THR A 168 -18.63 -48.69 49.07
N PHE A 169 -17.32 -48.85 49.23
CA PHE A 169 -16.55 -49.99 48.71
C PHE A 169 -16.47 -51.13 49.73
N SER A 170 -16.57 -52.37 49.23
CA SER A 170 -16.32 -53.61 49.99
C SER A 170 -14.83 -53.90 50.21
N GLY A 171 -13.96 -53.36 49.34
CA GLY A 171 -12.50 -53.38 49.46
C GLY A 171 -11.76 -54.26 48.44
N GLU A 172 -12.45 -54.97 47.52
CA GLU A 172 -11.79 -55.78 46.48
C GLU A 172 -11.85 -55.10 45.10
N PHE A 173 -10.68 -54.96 44.46
CA PHE A 173 -10.53 -54.26 43.18
C PHE A 173 -9.83 -55.15 42.14
N THR A 174 -10.07 -54.87 40.87
CA THR A 174 -9.53 -55.59 39.71
C THR A 174 -8.91 -54.61 38.72
N THR A 175 -7.88 -55.08 38.00
CA THR A 175 -7.36 -54.39 36.81
C THR A 175 -8.32 -54.56 35.62
N GLU A 176 -8.12 -53.78 34.55
CA GLU A 176 -8.88 -53.91 33.30
C GLU A 176 -8.88 -55.34 32.71
N THR A 177 -7.82 -56.13 32.98
CA THR A 177 -7.74 -57.54 32.54
C THR A 177 -8.50 -58.53 33.43
N GLY A 178 -9.18 -58.04 34.47
CA GLY A 178 -9.88 -58.84 35.48
C GLY A 178 -8.98 -59.43 36.58
N ALA A 179 -7.66 -59.18 36.55
CA ALA A 179 -6.75 -59.64 37.60
C ALA A 179 -6.96 -58.86 38.91
N PRO A 180 -6.89 -59.50 40.10
CA PRO A 180 -6.99 -58.79 41.38
C PRO A 180 -5.92 -57.70 41.55
N TYR A 181 -6.32 -56.53 42.03
CA TYR A 181 -5.44 -55.38 42.27
C TYR A 181 -5.13 -55.19 43.76
N THR A 182 -3.87 -54.89 44.06
CA THR A 182 -3.39 -54.59 45.42
C THR A 182 -2.66 -53.25 45.44
N GLY A 183 -3.17 -52.28 46.18
CA GLY A 183 -2.60 -50.95 46.28
C GLY A 183 -3.63 -49.90 46.66
N GLN A 184 -3.23 -48.63 46.65
CA GLN A 184 -4.15 -47.51 46.71
C GLN A 184 -4.97 -47.44 45.41
N VAL A 185 -6.24 -47.07 45.53
CA VAL A 185 -7.19 -46.81 44.46
C VAL A 185 -7.66 -45.37 44.61
N ASP A 186 -7.41 -44.56 43.58
CA ASP A 186 -7.91 -43.20 43.47
C ASP A 186 -9.32 -43.25 42.85
N VAL A 187 -10.25 -42.52 43.48
CA VAL A 187 -11.68 -42.53 43.16
C VAL A 187 -12.05 -41.21 42.52
N VAL A 188 -12.55 -41.26 41.29
CA VAL A 188 -13.11 -40.12 40.55
C VAL A 188 -14.62 -40.33 40.45
N MET A 189 -15.40 -39.32 40.84
CA MET A 189 -16.86 -39.39 40.84
C MET A 189 -17.47 -38.12 40.29
N HIS A 190 -18.49 -38.29 39.45
CA HIS A 190 -19.29 -37.21 38.87
C HIS A 190 -20.77 -37.52 39.02
N TYR A 191 -21.54 -36.59 39.58
CA TYR A 191 -22.99 -36.74 39.72
C TYR A 191 -23.70 -35.72 38.83
N LEU A 192 -24.52 -36.22 37.91
CA LEU A 192 -25.33 -35.39 37.02
C LEU A 192 -26.76 -35.33 37.57
N GLN A 193 -27.21 -34.11 37.84
CA GLN A 193 -28.51 -33.86 38.45
C GLN A 193 -29.64 -33.95 37.42
N PRO A 194 -30.82 -34.48 37.77
CA PRO A 194 -31.99 -34.42 36.89
C PRO A 194 -32.45 -32.96 36.71
N ASN A 195 -33.18 -32.68 35.62
CA ASN A 195 -33.69 -31.33 35.29
C ASN A 195 -32.62 -30.23 35.17
N ASN A 196 -31.36 -30.59 34.91
CA ASN A 196 -30.33 -29.65 34.49
C ASN A 196 -30.03 -29.85 32.99
N PRO A 197 -30.13 -28.80 32.16
CA PRO A 197 -29.73 -28.86 30.76
C PRO A 197 -28.31 -29.40 30.53
N GLU A 198 -27.34 -29.01 31.38
CA GLU A 198 -25.93 -29.44 31.26
C GLU A 198 -25.77 -30.97 31.38
N THR A 199 -26.70 -31.64 32.09
CA THR A 199 -26.70 -33.12 32.20
C THR A 199 -26.75 -33.77 30.83
N PHE A 200 -27.47 -33.19 29.85
CA PHE A 200 -27.59 -33.75 28.51
C PHE A 200 -26.35 -33.53 27.63
N GLU A 201 -25.47 -32.61 28.02
CA GLU A 201 -24.20 -32.35 27.35
C GLU A 201 -23.04 -33.14 27.98
N GLN A 202 -23.16 -33.47 29.28
CA GLN A 202 -22.16 -34.18 30.08
C GLN A 202 -22.37 -35.70 30.14
N MET A 203 -23.63 -36.18 30.02
CA MET A 203 -23.94 -37.60 30.11
C MET A 203 -23.35 -38.39 28.93
N PRO A 204 -22.99 -39.67 29.13
CA PRO A 204 -22.57 -40.51 28.02
C PRO A 204 -23.77 -40.94 27.16
N GLY A 205 -23.56 -40.96 25.84
CA GLY A 205 -24.51 -41.49 24.88
C GLY A 205 -25.80 -40.68 24.76
N SER A 206 -26.94 -41.32 25.06
CA SER A 206 -28.28 -40.72 25.13
C SER A 206 -29.12 -41.47 26.16
N LEU A 207 -30.32 -40.99 26.48
CA LEU A 207 -31.26 -41.69 27.37
C LEU A 207 -32.00 -42.85 26.67
N PHE A 208 -31.24 -43.73 26.02
CA PHE A 208 -31.73 -44.91 25.32
C PHE A 208 -31.04 -46.17 25.86
N GLY A 209 -31.82 -47.21 26.13
CA GLY A 209 -31.28 -48.43 26.74
C GLY A 209 -31.99 -49.73 26.38
N LYS A 210 -31.39 -50.83 26.83
CA LYS A 210 -31.84 -52.21 26.68
C LYS A 210 -32.28 -52.77 28.03
N ARG A 211 -33.53 -53.23 28.11
CA ARG A 211 -34.12 -53.92 29.27
C ARG A 211 -33.49 -55.31 29.45
N GLU A 212 -33.63 -55.92 30.62
CA GLU A 212 -33.21 -57.32 30.86
C GLU A 212 -33.91 -58.32 29.91
N ASP A 213 -35.13 -58.01 29.44
CA ASP A 213 -35.88 -58.82 28.47
C ASP A 213 -35.47 -58.60 27.00
N GLY A 214 -34.47 -57.74 26.76
CA GLY A 214 -33.96 -57.41 25.43
C GLY A 214 -34.75 -56.33 24.68
N SER A 215 -35.83 -55.78 25.24
CA SER A 215 -36.58 -54.69 24.61
C SER A 215 -35.87 -53.34 24.73
N ALA A 216 -36.07 -52.48 23.73
CA ALA A 216 -35.52 -51.12 23.71
C ALA A 216 -36.44 -50.14 24.45
N VAL A 217 -35.85 -49.19 25.17
CA VAL A 217 -36.57 -48.25 26.02
C VAL A 217 -35.90 -46.87 26.01
N GLY A 218 -36.70 -45.82 26.17
CA GLY A 218 -36.19 -44.50 26.54
C GLY A 218 -36.11 -44.38 28.06
N MET A 219 -35.36 -43.43 28.58
CA MET A 219 -35.25 -43.25 30.03
C MET A 219 -35.58 -41.82 30.44
N GLU A 220 -36.16 -41.69 31.64
CA GLU A 220 -36.40 -40.42 32.32
C GLU A 220 -35.49 -40.35 33.54
N THR A 221 -34.59 -39.35 33.57
CA THR A 221 -33.50 -39.36 34.55
C THR A 221 -33.82 -38.81 35.93
N TYR A 222 -33.45 -39.54 36.98
CA TYR A 222 -33.51 -39.07 38.38
C TYR A 222 -32.11 -38.89 39.00
N GLY A 223 -31.05 -39.12 38.23
CA GLY A 223 -29.67 -38.86 38.63
C GLY A 223 -28.70 -39.90 38.09
N MET A 224 -27.58 -39.42 37.58
CA MET A 224 -26.48 -40.26 37.07
C MET A 224 -25.26 -40.13 37.95
N LEU A 225 -24.54 -41.22 38.16
CA LEU A 225 -23.30 -41.27 38.91
C LEU A 225 -22.23 -41.99 38.08
N GLY A 226 -21.27 -41.23 37.58
CA GLY A 226 -20.06 -41.75 36.93
C GLY A 226 -19.02 -42.05 37.99
N ILE A 227 -18.49 -43.27 38.01
CA ILE A 227 -17.46 -43.69 38.96
C ILE A 227 -16.33 -44.34 38.18
N ASN A 228 -15.15 -43.75 38.26
CA ASN A 228 -13.96 -44.27 37.60
C ASN A 228 -12.87 -44.46 38.64
N LEU A 229 -12.28 -45.66 38.65
CA LEU A 229 -11.23 -46.03 39.59
C LEU A 229 -9.89 -46.08 38.86
N PHE A 230 -8.86 -45.56 39.50
CA PHE A 230 -7.52 -45.56 38.94
C PHE A 230 -6.47 -45.98 39.98
N SER A 231 -5.40 -46.62 39.53
CA SER A 231 -4.17 -46.68 40.32
C SER A 231 -3.50 -45.29 40.37
N PRO A 232 -2.62 -45.01 41.35
CA PRO A 232 -1.81 -43.79 41.35
C PRO A 232 -0.90 -43.65 40.12
N SER A 233 -0.65 -44.73 39.37
CA SER A 233 0.06 -44.73 38.08
C SER A 233 -0.83 -44.42 36.87
N GLY A 234 -2.14 -44.26 37.07
CA GLY A 234 -3.09 -43.92 36.02
C GLY A 234 -3.80 -45.10 35.35
N GLU A 235 -3.42 -46.35 35.65
CA GLU A 235 -4.11 -47.57 35.16
C GLU A 235 -5.57 -47.58 35.63
N SER A 236 -6.51 -47.85 34.71
CA SER A 236 -7.93 -48.01 35.02
C SER A 236 -8.19 -49.29 35.82
N LEU A 237 -9.02 -49.18 36.85
CA LEU A 237 -9.39 -50.25 37.77
C LEU A 237 -10.91 -50.41 37.81
N ASN A 238 -11.38 -51.55 38.31
CA ASN A 238 -12.79 -51.82 38.60
C ASN A 238 -12.91 -52.53 39.97
N ILE A 239 -14.13 -52.86 40.39
CA ILE A 239 -14.38 -53.73 41.56
C ILE A 239 -14.42 -55.19 41.16
N ASN A 240 -14.23 -56.08 42.14
CA ASN A 240 -14.53 -57.49 41.97
C ASN A 240 -16.04 -57.70 41.94
N GLU A 241 -16.57 -58.34 40.89
CA GLU A 241 -17.99 -58.68 40.74
C GLU A 241 -18.57 -59.45 41.94
N ASN A 242 -17.73 -60.19 42.65
CA ASN A 242 -18.12 -60.97 43.83
C ASN A 242 -18.10 -60.17 45.14
N ALA A 243 -17.70 -58.90 45.09
CA ALA A 243 -17.59 -57.99 46.23
C ALA A 243 -18.26 -56.64 45.88
N PRO A 244 -19.60 -56.60 45.79
CA PRO A 244 -20.32 -55.44 45.29
C PRO A 244 -20.06 -54.18 46.12
N ALA A 245 -20.17 -53.02 45.47
CA ALA A 245 -20.15 -51.71 46.10
C ALA A 245 -21.58 -51.19 46.27
N THR A 246 -21.81 -50.30 47.24
CA THR A 246 -23.10 -49.64 47.43
C THR A 246 -23.05 -48.23 46.85
N LEU A 247 -23.96 -47.93 45.93
CA LEU A 247 -24.19 -46.58 45.40
C LEU A 247 -25.33 -45.90 46.11
N THR A 248 -25.16 -44.61 46.37
CA THR A 248 -26.17 -43.72 46.94
C THR A 248 -26.38 -42.53 46.00
N PHE A 249 -27.60 -42.37 45.51
CA PHE A 249 -28.03 -41.25 44.68
C PHE A 249 -28.95 -40.33 45.50
N PRO A 250 -28.69 -39.01 45.57
CA PRO A 250 -29.59 -38.09 46.24
C PRO A 250 -30.89 -37.93 45.45
N VAL A 251 -32.04 -37.88 46.14
CA VAL A 251 -33.33 -37.54 45.53
C VAL A 251 -33.40 -36.02 45.37
N ASP A 252 -33.24 -35.55 44.14
CA ASP A 252 -33.21 -34.12 43.84
C ASP A 252 -34.56 -33.43 44.10
N ALA A 253 -34.51 -32.19 44.59
CA ALA A 253 -35.71 -31.41 44.91
C ALA A 253 -36.60 -31.11 43.68
N SER A 254 -36.02 -31.12 42.48
CA SER A 254 -36.73 -30.95 41.20
C SER A 254 -37.56 -32.17 40.78
N THR A 255 -37.40 -33.32 41.43
CA THR A 255 -38.13 -34.57 41.13
C THR A 255 -39.00 -35.04 42.32
N PRO A 256 -39.97 -34.23 42.79
CA PRO A 256 -40.70 -34.49 44.04
C PRO A 256 -41.53 -35.79 44.04
N ASN A 257 -41.82 -36.35 42.86
CA ASN A 257 -42.63 -37.57 42.68
C ASN A 257 -41.78 -38.85 42.50
N ALA A 258 -40.50 -38.81 42.85
CA ALA A 258 -39.58 -39.94 42.71
C ALA A 258 -40.11 -41.23 43.41
N PRO A 259 -40.25 -42.37 42.68
CA PRO A 259 -40.80 -43.64 43.18
C PRO A 259 -40.08 -44.30 44.37
N THR A 260 -40.61 -45.41 44.88
CA THR A 260 -39.98 -46.14 46.01
C THR A 260 -38.91 -47.14 45.57
N GLN A 261 -38.98 -47.59 44.32
CA GLN A 261 -38.00 -48.45 43.66
C GLN A 261 -37.74 -47.90 42.25
N MET A 262 -36.49 -47.99 41.81
CA MET A 262 -36.05 -47.46 40.52
C MET A 262 -35.12 -48.48 39.84
N PRO A 263 -35.37 -48.85 38.57
CA PRO A 263 -34.39 -49.62 37.81
C PRO A 263 -33.04 -48.88 37.74
N LEU A 264 -31.97 -49.66 37.80
CA LEU A 264 -30.62 -49.17 37.57
C LEU A 264 -30.15 -49.52 36.18
N TRP A 265 -29.32 -48.64 35.63
CA TRP A 265 -28.80 -48.77 34.29
C TRP A 265 -27.31 -48.47 34.30
N TYR A 266 -26.50 -49.36 33.76
CA TYR A 266 -25.10 -49.03 33.50
C TYR A 266 -24.91 -48.64 32.04
N PHE A 267 -24.02 -47.70 31.77
CA PHE A 267 -23.65 -47.36 30.40
C PHE A 267 -22.62 -48.36 29.88
N ASP A 268 -22.90 -48.95 28.73
CA ASP A 268 -21.94 -49.79 28.02
C ASP A 268 -21.08 -48.90 27.10
N GLU A 269 -19.83 -48.65 27.51
CA GLU A 269 -18.89 -47.78 26.79
C GLU A 269 -18.40 -48.37 25.46
N GLU A 270 -18.62 -49.67 25.21
CA GLU A 270 -18.31 -50.29 23.92
C GLU A 270 -19.47 -50.11 22.94
N GLN A 271 -20.70 -50.35 23.41
CA GLN A 271 -21.90 -50.36 22.58
C GLN A 271 -22.59 -48.98 22.45
N GLY A 272 -22.36 -48.08 23.41
CA GLY A 272 -22.88 -46.71 23.40
C GLY A 272 -24.32 -46.53 23.88
N TYR A 273 -24.91 -47.53 24.55
CA TYR A 273 -26.27 -47.45 25.11
C TYR A 273 -26.33 -48.04 26.52
N TRP A 274 -27.38 -47.71 27.27
CA TRP A 274 -27.55 -48.15 28.65
C TRP A 274 -28.14 -49.55 28.76
N LYS A 275 -27.72 -50.36 29.73
CA LYS A 275 -28.23 -51.71 29.99
C LYS A 275 -28.83 -51.77 31.39
N GLU A 276 -30.07 -52.26 31.51
CA GLU A 276 -30.74 -52.44 32.80
C GLU A 276 -30.02 -53.51 33.61
N GLU A 277 -29.63 -53.17 34.84
CA GLU A 277 -29.05 -54.12 35.80
C GLU A 277 -29.38 -53.68 37.22
N GLY A 278 -30.20 -54.45 37.92
CA GLY A 278 -30.51 -54.21 39.33
C GLY A 278 -31.54 -53.11 39.59
N ILE A 279 -31.78 -52.85 40.88
CA ILE A 279 -32.83 -51.95 41.35
C ILE A 279 -32.32 -51.15 42.56
N ALA A 280 -32.52 -49.83 42.52
CA ALA A 280 -32.29 -48.94 43.66
C ALA A 280 -33.55 -48.80 44.52
N THR A 281 -33.38 -48.77 45.84
CA THR A 281 -34.49 -48.60 46.80
C THR A 281 -34.39 -47.24 47.48
N LYS A 282 -35.51 -46.51 47.51
CA LYS A 282 -35.58 -45.20 48.17
C LYS A 282 -35.60 -45.33 49.69
N VAL A 283 -34.64 -44.73 50.37
CA VAL A 283 -34.56 -44.63 51.84
C VAL A 283 -34.43 -43.16 52.22
N GLY A 284 -35.53 -42.57 52.71
CA GLY A 284 -35.55 -41.12 53.00
C GLY A 284 -35.45 -40.29 51.71
N ASN A 285 -34.40 -39.48 51.62
CA ASN A 285 -34.10 -38.63 50.46
C ASN A 285 -32.97 -39.19 49.59
N GLU A 286 -32.72 -40.49 49.65
CA GLU A 286 -31.63 -41.16 48.92
C GLU A 286 -32.17 -42.44 48.26
N TYR A 287 -31.62 -42.79 47.10
CA TYR A 287 -31.75 -44.12 46.49
C TYR A 287 -30.46 -44.90 46.74
N ILE A 288 -30.60 -46.11 47.27
CA ILE A 288 -29.48 -46.98 47.63
C ILE A 288 -29.54 -48.26 46.80
N ALA A 289 -28.41 -48.66 46.23
CA ALA A 289 -28.31 -49.88 45.41
C ALA A 289 -26.93 -50.55 45.52
N GLU A 290 -26.86 -51.85 45.25
CA GLU A 290 -25.61 -52.59 45.11
C GLU A 290 -25.26 -52.77 43.63
N VAL A 291 -23.99 -52.55 43.27
CA VAL A 291 -23.46 -52.71 41.91
C VAL A 291 -22.24 -53.63 41.91
N THR A 292 -22.06 -54.40 40.84
CA THR A 292 -20.98 -55.40 40.73
C THR A 292 -19.82 -54.95 39.86
N HIS A 293 -19.98 -53.84 39.15
CA HIS A 293 -18.93 -53.20 38.36
C HIS A 293 -19.16 -51.69 38.30
N PHE A 294 -18.15 -50.94 37.85
CA PHE A 294 -18.25 -49.51 37.59
C PHE A 294 -18.15 -49.18 36.10
N SER A 295 -19.07 -48.31 35.69
CA SER A 295 -19.03 -47.44 34.52
C SER A 295 -19.83 -46.18 34.92
N TRP A 296 -20.66 -45.64 34.04
CA TRP A 296 -21.74 -44.75 34.46
C TRP A 296 -22.93 -45.54 34.94
N TRP A 297 -23.48 -45.17 36.09
CA TRP A 297 -24.72 -45.72 36.61
C TRP A 297 -25.81 -44.66 36.64
N ASN A 298 -27.00 -45.05 36.20
CA ASN A 298 -28.13 -44.16 36.09
C ASN A 298 -29.31 -44.76 36.86
N CYS A 299 -30.00 -43.93 37.62
CA CYS A 299 -31.12 -44.34 38.46
C CYS A 299 -32.39 -43.78 37.82
N ASP A 300 -32.99 -44.54 36.90
CA ASP A 300 -33.90 -43.96 35.91
C ASP A 300 -35.19 -44.75 35.67
N LEU A 301 -36.24 -44.03 35.28
CA LEU A 301 -37.52 -44.63 34.92
C LEU A 301 -37.61 -44.97 33.44
N PRO A 302 -38.04 -46.20 33.09
CA PRO A 302 -38.21 -46.62 31.70
C PRO A 302 -39.45 -46.01 31.05
N ILE A 303 -39.28 -45.50 29.83
CA ILE A 303 -40.32 -45.04 28.90
C ILE A 303 -40.43 -46.06 27.75
N SER A 304 -41.31 -47.06 27.91
CA SER A 304 -41.42 -48.21 27.00
C SER A 304 -42.26 -47.99 25.74
N ASN A 305 -42.99 -46.89 25.64
CA ASN A 305 -43.77 -46.57 24.44
C ASN A 305 -43.19 -45.31 23.81
N LEU A 306 -42.42 -45.48 22.74
CA LEU A 306 -41.77 -44.38 22.03
C LEU A 306 -42.30 -44.24 20.60
N VAL A 307 -42.20 -43.03 20.07
CA VAL A 307 -42.38 -42.69 18.66
C VAL A 307 -41.23 -41.79 18.23
N THR A 308 -40.81 -41.89 16.97
CA THR A 308 -39.79 -40.98 16.41
C THR A 308 -40.49 -39.73 15.92
N LEU A 309 -40.13 -38.56 16.45
CA LEU A 309 -40.68 -37.28 16.01
C LEU A 309 -39.56 -36.36 15.53
N CYS A 310 -39.89 -35.53 14.54
CA CYS A 310 -39.04 -34.43 14.10
C CYS A 310 -39.82 -33.12 14.18
N PHE A 311 -39.19 -32.05 14.69
CA PHE A 311 -39.77 -30.71 14.64
C PHE A 311 -38.87 -29.75 13.87
N THR A 312 -39.50 -28.82 13.16
CA THR A 312 -38.80 -27.71 12.47
C THR A 312 -39.29 -26.39 13.04
N LEU A 313 -38.36 -25.47 13.28
CA LEU A 313 -38.65 -24.09 13.64
C LEU A 313 -39.00 -23.30 12.39
N ASP A 314 -40.23 -22.79 12.30
CA ASP A 314 -40.66 -21.89 11.23
C ASP A 314 -40.71 -20.46 11.75
N ALA A 315 -39.77 -19.65 11.30
CA ALA A 315 -39.61 -18.25 11.70
C ALA A 315 -39.26 -17.37 10.48
N THR A 316 -39.22 -16.05 10.67
CA THR A 316 -38.77 -15.14 9.61
C THR A 316 -37.28 -15.30 9.26
N VAL A 317 -36.52 -16.00 10.11
CA VAL A 317 -35.10 -16.30 9.92
C VAL A 317 -34.84 -17.79 10.15
N THR A 318 -33.80 -18.34 9.52
CA THR A 318 -33.33 -19.70 9.84
C THR A 318 -32.64 -19.69 11.18
N LEU A 319 -33.15 -20.47 12.14
CA LEU A 319 -32.59 -20.62 13.48
C LEU A 319 -31.81 -21.94 13.57
N SER A 320 -30.61 -21.93 12.97
CA SER A 320 -29.63 -23.00 13.16
C SER A 320 -29.03 -22.94 14.56
N ASN A 321 -28.60 -24.09 15.09
CA ASN A 321 -27.94 -24.20 16.39
C ASN A 321 -28.74 -23.55 17.53
N GLN A 322 -30.06 -23.58 17.44
CA GLN A 322 -30.94 -22.95 18.41
C GLN A 322 -31.15 -23.86 19.61
N ARG A 323 -30.81 -23.38 20.81
CA ARG A 323 -31.04 -24.13 22.06
C ARG A 323 -32.53 -24.39 22.33
N PHE A 324 -32.84 -25.63 22.68
CA PHE A 324 -34.19 -26.05 23.10
C PHE A 324 -34.19 -27.08 24.24
N GLU A 325 -35.34 -27.20 24.88
CA GLU A 325 -35.62 -28.19 25.91
C GLU A 325 -36.96 -28.89 25.63
N ILE A 326 -37.00 -30.21 25.80
CA ILE A 326 -38.21 -31.02 25.75
C ILE A 326 -38.57 -31.42 27.17
N ILE A 327 -39.74 -30.98 27.62
CA ILE A 327 -40.26 -31.18 28.96
C ILE A 327 -41.50 -32.05 28.89
N ARG A 328 -41.54 -33.08 29.73
CA ARG A 328 -42.71 -33.93 29.87
C ARG A 328 -43.76 -33.22 30.73
N THR A 329 -44.90 -32.86 30.13
CA THR A 329 -45.92 -32.03 30.82
C THR A 329 -46.56 -32.74 32.02
N ALA A 330 -46.47 -34.07 32.11
CA ALA A 330 -47.08 -34.84 33.20
C ALA A 330 -46.40 -34.61 34.57
N ASN A 331 -45.12 -34.26 34.59
CA ASN A 331 -44.28 -34.17 35.78
C ASN A 331 -43.26 -33.03 35.75
N ASP A 332 -43.31 -32.15 34.74
CA ASP A 332 -42.39 -31.02 34.53
C ASP A 332 -40.91 -31.44 34.45
N GLN A 333 -40.64 -32.66 33.97
CA GLN A 333 -39.29 -33.22 33.89
C GLN A 333 -38.69 -32.96 32.50
N ILE A 334 -37.46 -32.44 32.46
CA ILE A 334 -36.68 -32.31 31.22
C ILE A 334 -36.26 -33.72 30.81
N ILE A 335 -36.66 -34.13 29.61
CA ILE A 335 -36.29 -35.44 29.05
C ILE A 335 -35.25 -35.32 27.93
N PHE A 336 -35.02 -34.11 27.43
CA PHE A 336 -33.95 -33.78 26.49
C PHE A 336 -33.66 -32.29 26.48
N SER A 337 -32.39 -31.91 26.33
CA SER A 337 -31.96 -30.56 25.97
C SER A 337 -30.87 -30.65 24.91
N GLY A 338 -30.91 -29.76 23.93
CA GLY A 338 -29.98 -29.76 22.81
C GLY A 338 -30.17 -28.56 21.89
N TYR A 339 -29.65 -28.67 20.67
CA TYR A 339 -29.57 -27.60 19.69
C TYR A 339 -30.12 -28.09 18.35
N THR A 340 -30.81 -27.22 17.60
CA THR A 340 -31.29 -27.54 16.26
C THR A 340 -30.13 -27.63 15.26
N ASN A 341 -30.31 -28.40 14.18
CA ASN A 341 -29.33 -28.50 13.10
C ASN A 341 -29.29 -27.24 12.21
N ALA A 342 -28.44 -27.25 11.17
CA ALA A 342 -28.24 -26.15 10.22
C ALA A 342 -29.51 -25.64 9.50
N VAL A 343 -30.62 -26.38 9.52
CA VAL A 343 -31.91 -25.97 8.93
C VAL A 343 -33.00 -25.70 9.97
N GLY A 344 -32.65 -25.63 11.25
CA GLY A 344 -33.59 -25.37 12.35
C GLY A 344 -34.47 -26.57 12.69
N GLN A 345 -33.96 -27.79 12.53
CA GLN A 345 -34.69 -29.03 12.81
C GLN A 345 -33.98 -29.88 13.88
N ASP A 346 -34.76 -30.64 14.65
CA ASP A 346 -34.27 -31.74 15.48
C ASP A 346 -35.18 -32.98 15.37
N CYS A 347 -34.61 -34.18 15.57
CA CYS A 347 -35.29 -35.46 15.47
C CYS A 347 -34.85 -36.42 16.58
N GLY A 348 -35.80 -37.10 17.22
CA GLY A 348 -35.48 -38.02 18.31
C GLY A 348 -36.63 -38.94 18.70
N LEU A 349 -36.42 -39.68 19.80
CA LEU A 349 -37.43 -40.56 20.41
C LEU A 349 -38.24 -39.79 21.46
N PHE A 350 -39.57 -39.87 21.35
CA PHE A 350 -40.50 -39.16 22.22
C PHE A 350 -41.51 -40.11 22.88
N PRO A 351 -41.99 -39.82 24.11
CA PRO A 351 -43.07 -40.56 24.74
C PRO A 351 -44.34 -40.60 23.89
N LYS A 352 -44.81 -41.81 23.59
CA LYS A 352 -46.02 -42.04 22.79
C LYS A 352 -47.27 -41.74 23.61
N ASN A 353 -48.25 -41.11 22.97
CA ASN A 353 -49.56 -40.74 23.52
C ASN A 353 -49.51 -39.76 24.71
N GLU A 354 -48.46 -38.96 24.83
CA GLU A 354 -48.29 -37.98 25.91
C GLU A 354 -48.18 -36.55 25.38
N ASN A 355 -48.56 -35.58 26.21
CA ASN A 355 -48.33 -34.17 25.92
C ASN A 355 -46.94 -33.77 26.42
N LEU A 356 -46.23 -33.00 25.58
CA LEU A 356 -44.91 -32.48 25.88
C LEU A 356 -44.90 -30.96 25.69
N THR A 357 -43.97 -30.30 26.34
CA THR A 357 -43.71 -28.87 26.19
C THR A 357 -42.32 -28.71 25.59
N ILE A 358 -42.20 -27.98 24.49
CA ILE A 358 -40.92 -27.61 23.89
C ILE A 358 -40.68 -26.13 24.15
N ASN A 359 -39.59 -25.81 24.84
CA ASN A 359 -39.11 -24.44 25.03
C ASN A 359 -37.95 -24.15 24.07
N ILE A 360 -38.03 -23.06 23.35
CA ILE A 360 -36.97 -22.53 22.48
C ILE A 360 -36.39 -21.29 23.16
N TYR A 361 -35.07 -21.21 23.27
CA TYR A 361 -34.35 -20.11 23.92
C TYR A 361 -33.75 -19.16 22.87
N SER A 362 -33.49 -17.90 23.22
CA SER A 362 -32.71 -16.93 22.41
C SER A 362 -31.23 -17.07 22.73
N ASP A 363 -30.37 -17.15 21.73
CA ASP A 363 -28.90 -17.16 21.93
C ASP A 363 -28.35 -15.77 22.30
N CYS A 364 -29.15 -14.71 22.17
CA CYS A 364 -28.76 -13.35 22.56
C CYS A 364 -29.00 -13.09 24.04
N SER A 365 -30.15 -13.50 24.57
CA SER A 365 -30.58 -13.16 25.93
C SER A 365 -30.69 -14.37 26.87
N ASN A 366 -30.51 -15.60 26.36
CA ASN A 366 -30.79 -16.87 27.04
C ASN A 366 -32.18 -16.91 27.68
N THR A 367 -33.15 -16.23 27.06
CA THR A 367 -34.55 -16.21 27.48
C THR A 367 -35.40 -17.09 26.57
N ILE A 368 -36.51 -17.61 27.09
CA ILE A 368 -37.45 -18.40 26.27
C ILE A 368 -38.13 -17.48 25.25
N ILE A 369 -37.95 -17.76 23.97
CA ILE A 369 -38.59 -17.05 22.85
C ILE A 369 -39.86 -17.73 22.37
N ALA A 370 -39.99 -19.03 22.62
CA ALA A 370 -41.24 -19.75 22.39
C ALA A 370 -41.41 -20.94 23.31
N THR A 371 -42.66 -21.18 23.67
CA THR A 371 -43.11 -22.39 24.37
C THR A 371 -44.26 -22.99 23.57
N GLN A 372 -44.11 -24.23 23.12
CA GLN A 372 -45.15 -24.94 22.39
C GLN A 372 -45.50 -26.24 23.08
N GLN A 373 -46.78 -26.44 23.39
CA GLN A 373 -47.29 -27.75 23.81
C GLN A 373 -47.56 -28.60 22.57
N VAL A 374 -47.03 -29.82 22.53
CA VAL A 374 -47.12 -30.76 21.41
C VAL A 374 -47.66 -32.11 21.87
N GLY A 375 -48.22 -32.89 20.95
CA GLY A 375 -48.82 -34.19 21.23
C GLY A 375 -50.30 -34.13 21.65
N PRO A 376 -50.90 -35.28 21.98
CA PRO A 376 -50.27 -36.60 22.06
C PRO A 376 -50.09 -37.27 20.68
N PHE A 377 -48.93 -37.87 20.44
CA PHE A 377 -48.60 -38.56 19.18
C PHE A 377 -48.70 -40.08 19.30
N ALA A 378 -49.39 -40.75 18.38
CA ALA A 378 -49.62 -42.20 18.41
C ALA A 378 -48.70 -43.01 17.47
N THR A 379 -48.06 -42.35 16.51
CA THR A 379 -47.14 -42.92 15.51
C THR A 379 -46.02 -41.91 15.27
N ASP A 380 -44.97 -42.32 14.57
CA ASP A 380 -43.93 -41.42 14.07
C ASP A 380 -44.57 -40.29 13.24
N ASP A 381 -44.08 -39.06 13.42
CA ASP A 381 -44.67 -37.86 12.80
C ASP A 381 -43.63 -36.72 12.68
N SER A 382 -43.98 -35.66 11.95
CA SER A 382 -43.19 -34.44 11.88
C SER A 382 -44.09 -33.21 11.97
N PHE A 383 -43.65 -32.18 12.70
CA PHE A 383 -44.45 -30.98 12.92
C PHE A 383 -43.60 -29.71 12.91
N VAL A 384 -44.27 -28.57 12.89
CA VAL A 384 -43.64 -27.25 12.81
C VAL A 384 -43.98 -26.44 14.05
N ILE A 385 -42.98 -25.79 14.64
CA ILE A 385 -43.13 -24.82 15.72
C ILE A 385 -43.03 -23.43 15.09
N ASN A 386 -44.16 -22.70 15.09
CA ASN A 386 -44.22 -21.37 14.47
C ASN A 386 -43.74 -20.29 15.45
N LEU A 387 -42.76 -19.49 15.02
CA LEU A 387 -42.14 -18.39 15.75
C LEU A 387 -42.50 -17.06 15.06
N ALA A 388 -43.77 -16.66 15.15
CA ALA A 388 -44.31 -15.52 14.39
C ALA A 388 -43.76 -14.16 14.86
N ASP A 389 -43.36 -14.04 16.14
CA ASP A 389 -42.85 -12.81 16.74
C ASP A 389 -41.47 -13.09 17.37
N LEU A 390 -40.41 -13.08 16.56
CA LEU A 390 -39.05 -13.13 17.08
C LEU A 390 -38.69 -11.83 17.83
N PRO A 391 -37.87 -11.91 18.90
CA PRO A 391 -37.28 -10.72 19.51
C PRO A 391 -36.56 -9.86 18.47
N SER A 392 -36.68 -8.53 18.58
CA SER A 392 -36.00 -7.60 17.67
C SER A 392 -34.47 -7.64 17.76
N GLU A 393 -33.92 -8.34 18.77
CA GLU A 393 -32.48 -8.58 18.93
C GLU A 393 -31.93 -9.61 17.92
N LEU A 394 -32.77 -10.47 17.33
CA LEU A 394 -32.35 -11.49 16.37
C LEU A 394 -32.54 -10.99 14.92
N VAL A 395 -31.44 -10.91 14.18
CA VAL A 395 -31.38 -10.48 12.77
C VAL A 395 -30.71 -11.57 11.94
N GLN A 396 -30.94 -11.59 10.62
CA GLN A 396 -30.34 -12.55 9.71
C GLN A 396 -29.49 -11.86 8.65
N THR A 397 -28.39 -12.53 8.32
CA THR A 397 -27.55 -12.18 7.16
C THR A 397 -27.07 -13.45 6.48
N THR A 398 -26.89 -13.37 5.16
CA THR A 398 -26.19 -14.40 4.38
C THR A 398 -24.77 -13.92 4.15
N ILE A 399 -23.79 -14.66 4.66
CA ILE A 399 -22.38 -14.40 4.42
C ILE A 399 -21.98 -15.11 3.13
N THR A 400 -21.41 -14.36 2.18
CA THR A 400 -20.94 -14.90 0.90
C THR A 400 -19.47 -14.56 0.68
N GLY A 401 -18.73 -15.43 -0.01
CA GLY A 401 -17.33 -15.15 -0.36
C GLY A 401 -16.65 -16.30 -1.11
N THR A 402 -15.41 -16.03 -1.56
CA THR A 402 -14.49 -17.04 -2.12
C THR A 402 -13.36 -17.28 -1.11
N LEU A 403 -13.07 -18.53 -0.79
CA LEU A 403 -12.10 -18.93 0.21
C LEU A 403 -10.99 -19.76 -0.45
N ASN A 404 -9.76 -19.25 -0.40
CA ASN A 404 -8.60 -19.86 -1.02
C ASN A 404 -7.53 -20.24 0.01
N ASP A 405 -6.76 -21.28 -0.28
CA ASP A 405 -5.54 -21.63 0.45
C ASP A 405 -4.42 -20.59 0.20
N CYS A 406 -3.28 -20.74 0.88
CA CYS A 406 -2.13 -19.85 0.69
C CYS A 406 -1.52 -19.89 -0.73
N ASP A 407 -1.81 -20.93 -1.52
CA ASP A 407 -1.38 -21.07 -2.91
C ASP A 407 -2.40 -20.47 -3.91
N GLY A 408 -3.50 -19.90 -3.42
CA GLY A 408 -4.58 -19.31 -4.22
C GLY A 408 -5.54 -20.31 -4.84
N ASN A 409 -5.53 -21.58 -4.40
CA ASN A 409 -6.50 -22.59 -4.83
C ASN A 409 -7.75 -22.56 -3.93
N PRO A 410 -8.94 -22.90 -4.47
CA PRO A 410 -10.15 -23.00 -3.65
C PRO A 410 -10.00 -24.03 -2.52
N ILE A 411 -10.38 -23.66 -1.30
CA ILE A 411 -10.36 -24.59 -0.15
C ILE A 411 -11.44 -25.67 -0.37
N THR A 412 -11.01 -26.90 -0.61
CA THR A 412 -11.94 -28.03 -0.85
C THR A 412 -12.24 -28.87 0.38
N ASN A 413 -11.51 -28.64 1.46
CA ASN A 413 -11.71 -29.31 2.74
C ASN A 413 -11.27 -28.37 3.86
N GLY A 414 -12.22 -27.57 4.32
CA GLY A 414 -12.03 -26.59 5.38
C GLY A 414 -13.34 -26.28 6.07
N TYR A 415 -13.32 -25.30 6.96
CA TYR A 415 -14.51 -24.81 7.61
C TYR A 415 -14.33 -23.36 8.05
N VAL A 416 -15.44 -22.73 8.36
CA VAL A 416 -15.48 -21.38 8.89
C VAL A 416 -16.03 -21.46 10.31
N LEU A 417 -15.40 -20.72 11.22
CA LEU A 417 -15.87 -20.50 12.57
C LEU A 417 -16.29 -19.05 12.72
N ILE A 418 -17.50 -18.81 13.23
CA ILE A 418 -18.06 -17.49 13.49
C ILE A 418 -18.34 -17.38 14.98
N TYR A 419 -17.93 -16.27 15.57
CA TYR A 419 -18.08 -16.02 17.01
C TYR A 419 -18.29 -14.53 17.27
N LYS A 420 -18.78 -14.20 18.47
CA LYS A 420 -18.89 -12.80 18.90
C LYS A 420 -17.50 -12.28 19.25
N GLU A 421 -17.14 -11.08 18.79
CA GLU A 421 -15.81 -10.45 19.03
C GLU A 421 -15.42 -10.46 20.52
N ASN A 422 -16.41 -10.28 21.42
CA ASN A 422 -16.20 -10.27 22.86
C ASN A 422 -16.17 -11.66 23.53
N ASP A 423 -16.48 -12.74 22.80
CA ASP A 423 -16.49 -14.12 23.30
C ASP A 423 -15.12 -14.77 23.15
N ILE A 424 -14.17 -14.31 23.97
CA ILE A 424 -12.78 -14.79 23.99
C ILE A 424 -12.64 -16.28 24.35
N ASN A 425 -13.70 -16.90 24.87
CA ASN A 425 -13.73 -18.29 25.31
C ASN A 425 -14.43 -19.19 24.28
N PHE A 426 -14.92 -18.61 23.17
CA PHE A 426 -15.64 -19.32 22.11
C PHE A 426 -16.81 -20.13 22.68
N LEU A 427 -17.55 -19.57 23.65
CA LEU A 427 -18.67 -20.26 24.30
C LEU A 427 -19.86 -20.42 23.37
N ASN A 428 -20.05 -19.48 22.44
CA ASN A 428 -21.09 -19.52 21.41
C ASN A 428 -20.44 -19.36 20.05
N VAL A 429 -20.32 -20.46 19.31
CA VAL A 429 -19.72 -20.49 17.98
C VAL A 429 -20.65 -21.14 16.98
N GLU A 430 -20.67 -20.60 15.77
CA GLU A 430 -21.27 -21.23 14.61
C GLU A 430 -20.17 -21.78 13.72
N THR A 431 -20.38 -22.98 13.19
CA THR A 431 -19.44 -23.61 12.25
C THR A 431 -20.13 -24.04 10.98
N THR A 432 -19.45 -23.88 9.85
CA THR A 432 -19.93 -24.39 8.57
C THR A 432 -18.78 -24.91 7.72
N THR A 433 -18.99 -26.02 7.04
CA THR A 433 -17.97 -26.70 6.23
C THR A 433 -17.82 -26.07 4.85
N ILE A 434 -16.58 -26.03 4.33
CA ILE A 434 -16.23 -25.53 3.00
C ILE A 434 -15.74 -26.70 2.14
N THR A 435 -16.35 -26.85 0.96
CA THR A 435 -16.12 -28.01 0.08
C THR A 435 -15.67 -27.65 -1.33
N ASP A 436 -15.85 -26.40 -1.75
CA ASP A 436 -15.57 -25.93 -3.12
C ASP A 436 -14.95 -24.53 -3.17
N GLY A 437 -14.48 -24.02 -2.03
CA GLY A 437 -13.97 -22.66 -1.86
C GLY A 437 -15.04 -21.57 -1.96
N SER A 438 -16.34 -21.91 -1.95
CA SER A 438 -17.41 -20.93 -1.85
C SER A 438 -18.03 -20.93 -0.46
N LEU A 439 -18.13 -19.73 0.14
CA LEU A 439 -18.96 -19.51 1.31
C LEU A 439 -20.32 -18.99 0.87
N ASN A 440 -21.38 -19.66 1.30
CA ASN A 440 -22.76 -19.19 1.22
C ASN A 440 -23.50 -19.73 2.43
N TYR A 441 -23.41 -18.99 3.53
CA TYR A 441 -23.90 -19.43 4.83
C TYR A 441 -24.80 -18.39 5.46
N THR A 442 -25.96 -18.81 5.92
CA THR A 442 -26.97 -17.94 6.51
C THR A 442 -26.97 -18.13 8.01
N ILE A 443 -26.80 -17.03 8.75
CA ILE A 443 -26.81 -17.04 10.22
C ILE A 443 -27.90 -16.12 10.75
N ALA A 444 -28.46 -16.50 11.90
CA ALA A 444 -29.11 -15.58 12.81
C ALA A 444 -28.06 -15.04 13.80
N TYR A 445 -28.07 -13.74 14.07
CA TYR A 445 -27.10 -13.09 14.95
C TYR A 445 -27.76 -11.99 15.78
N CYS A 446 -27.11 -11.63 16.88
CA CYS A 446 -27.55 -10.58 17.78
C CYS A 446 -27.19 -9.20 17.22
N ALA A 447 -28.20 -8.36 16.97
CA ALA A 447 -28.05 -7.09 16.25
C ALA A 447 -27.06 -6.09 16.86
N GLU A 448 -26.87 -6.13 18.19
CA GLU A 448 -26.02 -5.20 18.94
C GLU A 448 -24.60 -5.74 19.18
N ASP A 449 -24.32 -6.99 18.76
CA ASP A 449 -23.02 -7.63 18.95
C ASP A 449 -22.18 -7.55 17.66
N ALA A 450 -20.86 -7.39 17.82
CA ALA A 450 -19.91 -7.53 16.75
C ALA A 450 -19.47 -9.00 16.61
N TYR A 451 -19.21 -9.43 15.37
CA TYR A 451 -18.86 -10.80 15.05
C TYR A 451 -17.55 -10.85 14.28
N GLU A 452 -16.78 -11.90 14.53
CA GLU A 452 -15.56 -12.23 13.82
C GLU A 452 -15.67 -13.62 13.19
N MET A 453 -14.84 -13.84 12.19
CA MET A 453 -14.74 -15.09 11.45
C MET A 453 -13.30 -15.57 11.35
N ILE A 454 -13.08 -16.87 11.49
CA ILE A 454 -11.80 -17.53 11.15
C ILE A 454 -12.07 -18.58 10.08
N VAL A 455 -11.26 -18.57 9.02
CA VAL A 455 -11.28 -19.57 7.96
C VAL A 455 -10.19 -20.60 8.22
N PHE A 456 -10.55 -21.87 8.30
CA PHE A 456 -9.64 -22.99 8.50
C PHE A 456 -9.52 -23.83 7.23
N ASP A 457 -8.29 -24.00 6.72
CA ASP A 457 -7.95 -25.01 5.72
C ASP A 457 -7.45 -26.28 6.43
N ALA A 458 -8.33 -27.28 6.52
CA ALA A 458 -8.02 -28.55 7.17
C ALA A 458 -7.08 -29.45 6.34
N THR A 459 -6.88 -29.15 5.05
CA THR A 459 -5.96 -29.91 4.18
C THR A 459 -4.52 -29.52 4.45
N ASN A 460 -4.28 -28.22 4.52
CA ASN A 460 -2.94 -27.65 4.68
C ASN A 460 -2.59 -27.31 6.14
N ASN A 461 -3.58 -27.37 7.04
CA ASN A 461 -3.45 -26.99 8.45
C ASN A 461 -3.05 -25.50 8.60
N GLU A 462 -3.80 -24.65 7.90
CA GLU A 462 -3.65 -23.18 7.85
C GLU A 462 -4.94 -22.50 8.29
N GLU A 463 -4.83 -21.25 8.76
CA GLU A 463 -5.98 -20.43 9.17
C GLU A 463 -5.76 -18.96 8.82
N SER A 464 -6.85 -18.23 8.56
CA SER A 464 -6.80 -16.78 8.40
C SER A 464 -6.64 -16.07 9.74
N ASP A 465 -6.14 -14.82 9.73
CA ASP A 465 -6.39 -13.89 10.83
C ASP A 465 -7.91 -13.72 11.08
N PRO A 466 -8.36 -13.35 12.29
CA PRO A 466 -9.75 -13.02 12.55
C PRO A 466 -10.26 -11.92 11.60
N ILE A 467 -11.39 -12.19 10.96
CA ILE A 467 -12.03 -11.31 9.98
C ILE A 467 -13.25 -10.67 10.63
N ASN A 468 -13.21 -9.36 10.77
CA ASN A 468 -14.34 -8.59 11.28
C ASN A 468 -15.53 -8.65 10.32
N LEU A 469 -16.67 -9.16 10.80
CA LEU A 469 -17.90 -9.26 10.04
C LEU A 469 -18.79 -8.04 10.29
N ASN A 470 -18.91 -7.17 9.29
CA ASN A 470 -19.83 -6.03 9.34
C ASN A 470 -21.25 -6.44 8.96
N LEU A 471 -21.93 -7.16 9.85
CA LEU A 471 -23.26 -7.72 9.65
C LEU A 471 -24.35 -6.63 9.74
N THR A 472 -24.43 -5.74 8.75
CA THR A 472 -25.42 -4.64 8.70
C THR A 472 -26.44 -4.76 7.58
N THR A 473 -26.27 -5.75 6.70
CA THR A 473 -27.08 -5.98 5.49
C THR A 473 -27.62 -7.41 5.45
N THR A 474 -28.63 -7.64 4.62
CA THR A 474 -29.20 -8.99 4.41
C THR A 474 -28.22 -9.96 3.76
N THR A 475 -27.21 -9.44 3.07
CA THR A 475 -26.11 -10.22 2.48
C THR A 475 -24.80 -9.49 2.77
N THR A 476 -23.85 -10.16 3.40
CA THR A 476 -22.52 -9.66 3.73
C THR A 476 -21.51 -10.39 2.86
N ASP A 477 -21.00 -9.74 1.82
CA ASP A 477 -19.97 -10.30 0.94
C ASP A 477 -18.59 -9.98 1.50
N ILE A 478 -17.84 -11.02 1.87
CA ILE A 478 -16.47 -10.90 2.42
C ILE A 478 -15.41 -10.93 1.31
N GLY A 479 -15.81 -11.00 0.04
CA GLY A 479 -14.90 -11.00 -1.10
C GLY A 479 -14.09 -12.28 -1.19
N THR A 480 -12.79 -12.17 -1.50
CA THR A 480 -11.86 -13.30 -1.53
C THR A 480 -10.99 -13.29 -0.29
N VAL A 481 -11.03 -14.36 0.49
CA VAL A 481 -10.26 -14.55 1.72
C VAL A 481 -9.21 -15.65 1.50
N SER A 482 -8.01 -15.43 2.02
CA SER A 482 -6.91 -16.39 2.02
C SER A 482 -6.50 -16.72 3.46
N THR A 483 -5.99 -17.92 3.69
CA THR A 483 -5.54 -18.44 5.00
C THR A 483 -4.11 -18.01 5.40
N CYS A 484 -3.60 -16.88 4.89
CA CYS A 484 -2.29 -16.34 5.30
C CYS A 484 -2.46 -15.03 6.12
N GLU A 485 -1.57 -14.76 7.08
CA GLU A 485 -1.50 -13.46 7.79
C GLU A 485 -1.25 -12.32 6.78
N ILE A 486 -2.15 -11.33 6.68
CA ILE A 486 -2.04 -10.22 5.70
C ILE A 486 -1.70 -8.86 6.35
N SER A 487 -1.82 -8.72 7.68
CA SER A 487 -1.50 -7.46 8.36
C SER A 487 -0.01 -7.13 8.29
N GLY A 488 0.34 -6.00 7.67
CA GLY A 488 1.73 -5.56 7.49
C GLY A 488 2.47 -6.20 6.31
N GLY A 489 1.78 -6.95 5.44
CA GLY A 489 2.36 -7.61 4.28
C GLY A 489 2.73 -6.68 3.12
N THR A 490 3.25 -7.27 2.04
CA THR A 490 3.55 -6.58 0.78
C THR A 490 2.51 -6.97 -0.28
N PHE A 491 1.76 -6.00 -0.79
CA PHE A 491 0.99 -6.19 -2.01
C PHE A 491 1.94 -6.19 -3.21
N VAL A 492 1.94 -7.24 -4.04
CA VAL A 492 2.80 -7.32 -5.23
C VAL A 492 1.98 -6.99 -6.47
N GLY A 493 2.36 -5.91 -7.15
CA GLY A 493 1.68 -5.41 -8.35
C GLY A 493 1.24 -3.96 -8.22
N ASP A 494 0.68 -3.43 -9.30
CA ASP A 494 0.16 -2.06 -9.35
C ASP A 494 -1.24 -1.99 -8.71
N VAL A 495 -1.46 -0.94 -7.91
CA VAL A 495 -2.73 -0.62 -7.24
C VAL A 495 -3.29 0.66 -7.84
N GLU A 496 -4.53 0.61 -8.30
CA GLU A 496 -5.27 1.79 -8.77
C GLU A 496 -6.62 1.84 -8.06
N LEU A 497 -6.85 2.89 -7.26
CA LEU A 497 -8.06 3.12 -6.49
C LEU A 497 -8.82 4.29 -7.09
N ASN A 498 -10.02 4.02 -7.61
CA ASN A 498 -10.86 4.97 -8.34
C ASN A 498 -12.18 5.30 -7.62
N SER A 499 -12.44 4.72 -6.44
CA SER A 499 -13.65 5.00 -5.65
C SER A 499 -13.43 4.76 -4.15
N GLN A 500 -14.29 5.35 -3.29
CA GLN A 500 -14.21 5.12 -1.84
C GLN A 500 -14.31 3.64 -1.46
N ALA A 501 -15.17 2.87 -2.15
CA ALA A 501 -15.32 1.43 -1.87
C ALA A 501 -14.02 0.66 -2.14
N GLU A 502 -13.28 1.01 -3.18
CA GLU A 502 -11.97 0.40 -3.48
C GLU A 502 -10.92 0.78 -2.43
N VAL A 503 -10.93 2.02 -1.96
CA VAL A 503 -10.05 2.48 -0.86
C VAL A 503 -10.34 1.72 0.43
N ASP A 504 -11.61 1.61 0.80
CA ASP A 504 -12.02 0.90 2.02
C ASP A 504 -11.66 -0.59 1.91
N ASN A 505 -11.99 -1.23 0.78
CA ASN A 505 -11.69 -2.64 0.52
C ASN A 505 -10.18 -2.94 0.51
N PHE A 506 -9.36 -2.08 -0.11
CA PHE A 506 -7.90 -2.28 -0.11
C PHE A 506 -7.32 -2.11 1.29
N GLY A 507 -7.84 -1.15 2.07
CA GLY A 507 -7.39 -0.91 3.44
C GLY A 507 -7.72 -2.06 4.41
N LEU A 508 -8.76 -2.86 4.16
CA LEU A 508 -9.08 -4.05 4.97
C LEU A 508 -7.91 -5.04 5.06
N PHE A 509 -7.07 -5.11 4.03
CA PHE A 509 -5.94 -6.04 3.99
C PHE A 509 -4.74 -5.58 4.82
N GLY A 510 -4.68 -4.31 5.22
CA GLY A 510 -3.63 -3.83 6.14
C GLY A 510 -2.20 -3.92 5.59
N TYR A 511 -1.98 -3.89 4.27
CA TYR A 511 -0.64 -3.95 3.67
C TYR A 511 0.27 -2.82 4.16
N ALA A 512 1.53 -3.13 4.50
CA ALA A 512 2.53 -2.11 4.83
C ALA A 512 3.30 -1.63 3.60
N THR A 513 3.41 -2.45 2.56
CA THR A 513 4.18 -2.14 1.35
C THR A 513 3.37 -2.43 0.10
N ILE A 514 3.47 -1.54 -0.89
CA ILE A 514 3.08 -1.82 -2.28
C ILE A 514 4.35 -2.01 -3.10
N ASP A 515 4.60 -3.25 -3.53
CA ASP A 515 5.64 -3.58 -4.50
C ASP A 515 5.14 -3.40 -5.93
N GLY A 516 4.98 -2.12 -6.30
CA GLY A 516 4.40 -1.68 -7.56
C GLY A 516 4.01 -0.20 -7.51
N ASN A 517 3.33 0.27 -8.55
CA ASN A 517 2.78 1.63 -8.61
C ASN A 517 1.52 1.73 -7.76
N PHE A 518 1.34 2.85 -7.07
CA PHE A 518 0.15 3.16 -6.29
C PHE A 518 -0.51 4.44 -6.82
N THR A 519 -1.72 4.31 -7.36
CA THR A 519 -2.51 5.40 -7.94
C THR A 519 -3.83 5.58 -7.18
N ILE A 520 -4.10 6.81 -6.73
CA ILE A 520 -5.36 7.25 -6.15
C ILE A 520 -5.99 8.28 -7.11
N ASN A 521 -7.10 7.90 -7.74
CA ASN A 521 -7.69 8.65 -8.85
C ASN A 521 -9.22 8.78 -8.74
N GLY A 522 -9.69 9.83 -8.06
CA GLY A 522 -11.12 10.08 -7.83
C GLY A 522 -11.95 10.57 -9.04
N PHE A 523 -11.45 10.39 -10.28
CA PHE A 523 -12.13 10.88 -11.49
C PHE A 523 -13.43 10.11 -11.80
N GLU A 524 -13.44 8.79 -11.63
CA GLU A 524 -14.58 7.93 -11.98
C GLU A 524 -15.54 7.69 -10.79
N GLY A 525 -15.02 7.70 -9.56
CA GLY A 525 -15.76 7.53 -8.33
C GLY A 525 -15.25 8.49 -7.24
N GLU A 526 -16.18 9.07 -6.49
CA GLU A 526 -15.84 10.03 -5.44
C GLU A 526 -15.03 9.35 -4.32
N ILE A 527 -13.80 9.82 -4.08
CA ILE A 527 -12.96 9.43 -2.95
C ILE A 527 -12.99 10.58 -1.94
N THR A 528 -13.40 10.28 -0.70
CA THR A 528 -13.62 11.28 0.36
C THR A 528 -12.70 11.11 1.55
N SER A 529 -12.15 9.91 1.76
CA SER A 529 -11.28 9.55 2.88
C SER A 529 -10.26 8.49 2.47
N LEU A 530 -9.04 8.60 2.98
CA LEU A 530 -7.98 7.59 2.83
C LEU A 530 -7.67 6.84 4.13
N GLN A 531 -8.46 7.05 5.20
CA GLN A 531 -8.14 6.59 6.55
C GLN A 531 -7.90 5.07 6.67
N SER A 532 -8.50 4.27 5.78
CA SER A 532 -8.30 2.82 5.74
C SER A 532 -6.87 2.41 5.36
N LEU A 533 -6.07 3.34 4.80
CA LEU A 533 -4.73 3.07 4.25
C LEU A 533 -3.58 3.32 5.25
N THR A 534 -3.89 3.61 6.52
CA THR A 534 -2.91 4.00 7.56
C THR A 534 -1.78 2.99 7.79
N SER A 535 -1.93 1.74 7.38
CA SER A 535 -0.88 0.72 7.46
C SER A 535 0.26 0.94 6.47
N LEU A 536 0.05 1.65 5.36
CA LEU A 536 1.03 1.83 4.30
C LEU A 536 2.24 2.65 4.77
N THR A 537 3.44 2.09 4.53
CA THR A 537 4.71 2.72 4.86
C THR A 537 5.64 2.93 3.67
N THR A 538 5.50 2.11 2.64
CA THR A 538 6.43 2.08 1.50
C THR A 538 5.70 1.82 0.19
N VAL A 539 6.06 2.59 -0.85
CA VAL A 539 5.69 2.34 -2.25
C VAL A 539 6.99 2.14 -3.06
N THR A 540 7.20 0.95 -3.61
CA THR A 540 8.43 0.66 -4.39
C THR A 540 8.36 1.21 -5.83
N GLY A 541 7.15 1.41 -6.35
CA GLY A 541 6.90 2.09 -7.62
C GLY A 541 6.56 3.57 -7.45
N ASN A 542 5.74 4.07 -8.38
CA ASN A 542 5.29 5.45 -8.38
C ASN A 542 4.15 5.66 -7.38
N LEU A 543 4.09 6.84 -6.75
CA LEU A 543 2.91 7.31 -6.03
C LEU A 543 2.21 8.38 -6.88
N VAL A 544 0.96 8.17 -7.24
CA VAL A 544 0.18 9.09 -8.08
C VAL A 544 -1.10 9.44 -7.35
N ILE A 545 -1.28 10.70 -6.97
CA ILE A 545 -2.51 11.20 -6.32
C ILE A 545 -3.11 12.27 -7.22
N GLN A 546 -4.23 11.95 -7.87
CA GLN A 546 -4.81 12.83 -8.87
C GLN A 546 -6.34 12.84 -8.96
N ASN A 547 -6.89 13.92 -9.53
CA ASN A 547 -8.34 14.06 -9.79
C ASN A 547 -9.23 13.83 -8.57
N ASN A 548 -8.76 14.13 -7.36
CA ASN A 548 -9.54 13.95 -6.13
C ASN A 548 -10.23 15.27 -5.74
N GLU A 549 -11.36 15.59 -6.39
CA GLU A 549 -12.09 16.83 -6.14
C GLU A 549 -12.80 16.86 -4.76
N ALA A 550 -13.24 15.70 -4.27
CA ALA A 550 -13.98 15.56 -3.01
C ALA A 550 -13.10 15.24 -1.80
N LEU A 551 -11.83 14.88 -2.02
CA LEU A 551 -10.90 14.55 -0.95
C LEU A 551 -10.42 15.83 -0.26
N THR A 552 -10.57 15.89 1.06
CA THR A 552 -10.27 17.09 1.85
C THR A 552 -8.96 17.01 2.64
N SER A 553 -8.39 15.80 2.78
CA SER A 553 -7.11 15.55 3.45
C SER A 553 -6.50 14.24 2.93
N LEU A 554 -5.17 14.09 3.04
CA LEU A 554 -4.47 12.83 2.79
C LEU A 554 -4.35 11.96 4.06
N ALA A 555 -5.11 12.26 5.11
CA ALA A 555 -5.15 11.46 6.32
C ALA A 555 -5.46 10.00 5.99
N GLY A 556 -4.61 9.09 6.46
CA GLY A 556 -4.47 7.73 5.95
C GLY A 556 -3.12 7.41 5.34
N LEU A 557 -2.35 8.40 4.88
CA LEU A 557 -1.04 8.19 4.25
C LEU A 557 0.14 8.60 5.15
N GLU A 558 -0.10 8.92 6.42
CA GLU A 558 0.86 9.58 7.32
C GLU A 558 2.12 8.75 7.53
N ASN A 559 2.00 7.43 7.39
CA ASN A 559 3.07 6.48 7.64
C ASN A 559 3.92 6.19 6.40
N ILE A 560 3.57 6.71 5.21
CA ILE A 560 4.39 6.55 4.01
C ILE A 560 5.68 7.33 4.18
N THR A 561 6.79 6.62 4.29
CA THR A 561 8.13 7.23 4.50
C THR A 561 8.97 7.28 3.24
N THR A 562 8.73 6.36 2.30
CA THR A 562 9.56 6.16 1.11
C THR A 562 8.70 5.89 -0.12
N VAL A 563 8.97 6.64 -1.18
CA VAL A 563 8.53 6.34 -2.55
C VAL A 563 9.77 6.10 -3.40
N SER A 564 9.94 4.88 -3.91
CA SER A 564 11.13 4.54 -4.71
C SER A 564 11.01 4.96 -6.18
N GLY A 565 9.79 5.17 -6.67
CA GLY A 565 9.51 5.70 -8.00
C GLY A 565 9.23 7.20 -8.03
N TYR A 566 8.48 7.61 -9.05
CA TYR A 566 8.00 8.97 -9.28
C TYR A 566 6.86 9.34 -8.34
N PHE A 567 6.84 10.56 -7.82
CA PHE A 567 5.71 11.11 -7.08
C PHE A 567 4.97 12.18 -7.89
N TYR A 568 3.75 11.88 -8.32
CA TYR A 568 2.83 12.84 -8.94
C TYR A 568 1.75 13.26 -7.95
N PHE A 569 1.59 14.56 -7.77
CA PHE A 569 0.48 15.14 -7.04
C PHE A 569 -0.18 16.22 -7.90
N GLY A 570 -1.32 15.91 -8.52
CA GLY A 570 -1.95 16.90 -9.39
C GLY A 570 -3.42 16.77 -9.66
N ASP A 571 -4.02 17.88 -10.09
CA ASP A 571 -5.46 17.96 -10.39
C ASP A 571 -6.35 17.62 -9.16
N ASN A 572 -5.92 18.00 -7.94
CA ASN A 572 -6.68 17.82 -6.69
C ASN A 572 -7.25 19.14 -6.14
N SER A 573 -8.26 19.04 -5.27
CA SER A 573 -8.89 20.18 -4.56
C SER A 573 -8.36 20.40 -3.13
N LEU A 574 -7.24 19.75 -2.78
CA LEU A 574 -6.61 19.83 -1.47
C LEU A 574 -5.93 21.18 -1.22
N VAL A 575 -6.04 21.68 0.01
CA VAL A 575 -5.45 22.98 0.42
C VAL A 575 -3.97 22.88 0.78
N ASN A 576 -3.54 21.70 1.22
CA ASN A 576 -2.16 21.31 1.51
C ASN A 576 -2.03 19.78 1.38
N MET A 577 -0.85 19.24 1.71
CA MET A 577 -0.53 17.81 1.62
C MET A 577 -0.51 17.14 3.00
N THR A 578 -1.21 17.70 3.99
CA THR A 578 -1.34 17.12 5.34
C THR A 578 -1.85 15.69 5.23
N GLY A 579 -1.14 14.76 5.85
CA GLY A 579 -1.28 13.33 5.64
C GLY A 579 -0.05 12.67 4.98
N LEU A 580 0.95 13.44 4.53
CA LEU A 580 2.22 12.91 3.99
C LEU A 580 3.43 13.20 4.87
N GLU A 581 3.23 13.56 6.15
CA GLU A 581 4.29 13.99 7.06
C GLU A 581 5.36 12.92 7.26
N GLY A 582 5.06 11.65 7.04
CA GLY A 582 6.05 10.57 7.08
C GLY A 582 7.08 10.61 5.95
N LEU A 583 6.78 11.25 4.81
CA LEU A 583 7.56 11.13 3.59
C LEU A 583 8.93 11.80 3.73
N THR A 584 9.99 10.99 3.72
CA THR A 584 11.38 11.48 3.88
C THR A 584 12.17 11.47 2.59
N THR A 585 11.90 10.51 1.70
CA THR A 585 12.70 10.29 0.49
C THR A 585 11.81 9.92 -0.69
N VAL A 586 12.06 10.59 -1.83
CA VAL A 586 11.60 10.16 -3.15
C VAL A 586 12.83 9.81 -4.00
N SER A 587 12.93 8.55 -4.43
CA SER A 587 14.13 8.05 -5.13
C SER A 587 14.13 8.36 -6.63
N ASN A 588 13.12 9.07 -7.12
CA ASN A 588 13.03 9.56 -8.50
C ASN A 588 12.50 11.01 -8.49
N ASP A 589 11.68 11.38 -9.48
CA ASP A 589 11.17 12.74 -9.65
C ASP A 589 9.95 13.05 -8.76
N ILE A 590 9.73 14.34 -8.47
CA ILE A 590 8.49 14.89 -7.92
C ILE A 590 7.88 15.90 -8.90
N LEU A 591 6.58 15.77 -9.19
CA LEU A 591 5.80 16.78 -9.90
C LEU A 591 4.53 17.13 -9.11
N ILE A 592 4.43 18.41 -8.71
CA ILE A 592 3.25 18.98 -8.06
C ILE A 592 2.57 19.93 -9.04
N LYS A 593 1.41 19.56 -9.57
CA LYS A 593 0.81 20.24 -10.72
C LYS A 593 -0.69 20.46 -10.63
N ASN A 594 -1.20 21.60 -11.14
CA ASN A 594 -2.65 21.81 -11.36
C ASN A 594 -3.52 21.71 -10.10
N ASN A 595 -3.00 21.99 -8.90
CA ASN A 595 -3.81 21.94 -7.67
C ASN A 595 -4.36 23.34 -7.37
N ALA A 596 -5.62 23.57 -7.76
CA ALA A 596 -6.22 24.91 -7.76
C ALA A 596 -6.37 25.53 -6.37
N MET A 597 -6.48 24.71 -5.33
CA MET A 597 -6.70 25.15 -3.94
C MET A 597 -5.45 25.04 -3.07
N LEU A 598 -4.34 24.47 -3.58
CA LEU A 598 -3.12 24.24 -2.82
C LEU A 598 -2.47 25.57 -2.44
N THR A 599 -2.32 25.84 -1.14
CA THR A 599 -1.82 27.13 -0.60
C THR A 599 -0.39 27.07 -0.09
N ASP A 600 0.04 25.89 0.34
CA ASP A 600 1.39 25.56 0.82
C ASP A 600 1.65 24.05 0.62
N LEU A 601 2.86 23.58 0.97
CA LEU A 601 3.29 22.18 0.83
C LEU A 601 3.36 21.47 2.19
N THR A 602 2.67 21.98 3.21
CA THR A 602 2.58 21.34 4.53
C THR A 602 2.14 19.90 4.34
N GLY A 603 2.86 18.97 4.97
CA GLY A 603 2.79 17.55 4.67
C GLY A 603 4.12 17.02 4.17
N LEU A 604 4.92 17.80 3.45
CA LEU A 604 6.26 17.39 3.01
C LEU A 604 7.38 17.73 4.00
N THR A 605 7.03 18.14 5.23
CA THR A 605 7.96 18.75 6.20
C THR A 605 9.16 17.88 6.56
N ASN A 606 9.07 16.56 6.42
CA ASN A 606 10.17 15.63 6.68
C ASN A 606 10.93 15.19 5.42
N LEU A 607 10.56 15.67 4.24
CA LEU A 607 11.22 15.34 2.97
C LEU A 607 12.62 15.95 2.95
N THR A 608 13.65 15.10 2.92
CA THR A 608 15.05 15.54 2.89
C THR A 608 15.69 15.39 1.52
N THR A 609 15.25 14.42 0.72
CA THR A 609 15.95 14.04 -0.51
C THR A 609 15.00 13.66 -1.65
N VAL A 610 15.26 14.26 -2.82
CA VAL A 610 14.72 13.90 -4.12
C VAL A 610 15.88 13.50 -5.03
N SER A 611 15.90 12.24 -5.47
CA SER A 611 17.01 11.72 -6.29
C SER A 611 16.88 12.03 -7.78
N GLY A 612 15.71 12.52 -8.22
CA GLY A 612 15.47 13.04 -9.57
C GLY A 612 15.29 14.56 -9.57
N TYR A 613 14.39 15.05 -10.43
CA TYR A 613 13.99 16.46 -10.47
C TYR A 613 12.82 16.77 -9.52
N PHE A 614 12.67 18.04 -9.15
CA PHE A 614 11.49 18.55 -8.43
C PHE A 614 10.85 19.67 -9.25
N ARG A 615 9.61 19.49 -9.69
CA ARG A 615 8.84 20.53 -10.39
C ARG A 615 7.53 20.87 -9.68
N ILE A 616 7.29 22.16 -9.52
CA ILE A 616 6.06 22.72 -8.95
C ILE A 616 5.46 23.68 -9.98
N GLU A 617 4.31 23.33 -10.55
CA GLU A 617 3.71 24.16 -11.60
C GLU A 617 2.18 24.25 -11.62
N TYR A 618 1.67 25.37 -12.14
CA TYR A 618 0.22 25.58 -12.31
C TYR A 618 -0.59 25.42 -10.99
N ASN A 619 -0.06 25.85 -9.85
CA ASN A 619 -0.78 25.85 -8.57
C ASN A 619 -1.16 27.30 -8.21
N PRO A 620 -2.32 27.81 -8.69
CA PRO A 620 -2.65 29.24 -8.67
C PRO A 620 -2.85 29.84 -7.27
N SER A 621 -3.08 29.02 -6.24
CA SER A 621 -3.24 29.44 -4.85
C SER A 621 -1.98 29.27 -4.01
N LEU A 622 -0.92 28.66 -4.55
CA LEU A 622 0.30 28.34 -3.80
C LEU A 622 1.03 29.65 -3.50
N SER A 623 1.15 29.99 -2.22
CA SER A 623 1.61 31.32 -1.78
C SER A 623 3.05 31.33 -1.23
N ASN A 624 3.54 30.17 -0.81
CA ASN A 624 4.87 29.92 -0.27
C ASN A 624 5.21 28.42 -0.45
N LEU A 625 6.42 28.00 -0.06
CA LEU A 625 6.90 26.61 -0.15
C LEU A 625 7.08 25.96 1.24
N VAL A 626 6.43 26.51 2.27
CA VAL A 626 6.44 25.92 3.63
C VAL A 626 5.99 24.48 3.53
N GLY A 627 6.71 23.59 4.21
CA GLY A 627 6.64 22.16 3.99
C GLY A 627 7.90 21.60 3.35
N LEU A 628 8.73 22.39 2.67
CA LEU A 628 10.03 21.92 2.15
C LEU A 628 11.20 22.19 3.09
N ASP A 629 10.92 22.62 4.32
CA ASP A 629 11.90 23.20 5.24
C ASP A 629 13.11 22.29 5.51
N ASN A 630 12.97 20.97 5.38
CA ASN A 630 14.05 19.99 5.58
C ASN A 630 14.69 19.46 4.29
N LEU A 631 14.27 19.95 3.11
CA LEU A 631 14.79 19.51 1.82
C LEU A 631 16.23 19.98 1.64
N THR A 632 17.18 19.04 1.64
CA THR A 632 18.61 19.35 1.47
C THR A 632 19.13 19.02 0.08
N THR A 633 18.45 18.14 -0.66
CA THR A 633 18.99 17.60 -1.91
C THR A 633 17.89 17.35 -2.95
N VAL A 634 18.07 17.95 -4.12
CA VAL A 634 17.44 17.59 -5.39
C VAL A 634 18.57 17.29 -6.35
N SER A 635 18.63 16.07 -6.89
CA SER A 635 19.84 15.58 -7.57
C SER A 635 19.93 15.95 -9.05
N ASP A 636 18.79 16.32 -9.66
CA ASP A 636 18.72 16.87 -11.02
C ASP A 636 18.36 18.37 -10.97
N TYR A 637 17.28 18.81 -11.62
CA TYR A 637 16.83 20.20 -11.64
C TYR A 637 15.67 20.49 -10.67
N PHE A 638 15.49 21.76 -10.30
CA PHE A 638 14.37 22.25 -9.50
C PHE A 638 13.69 23.42 -10.23
N ASN A 639 12.44 23.19 -10.66
CA ASN A 639 11.63 24.19 -11.34
C ASN A 639 10.40 24.62 -10.53
N ILE A 640 10.18 25.93 -10.45
CA ILE A 640 8.99 26.55 -9.84
C ILE A 640 8.37 27.47 -10.89
N GLU A 641 7.28 27.02 -11.52
CA GLU A 641 6.75 27.66 -12.71
C GLU A 641 5.24 27.93 -12.60
N GLN A 642 4.77 29.13 -13.00
CA GLN A 642 3.33 29.39 -13.14
C GLN A 642 2.52 29.19 -11.84
N ASN A 643 3.06 29.64 -10.70
CA ASN A 643 2.38 29.69 -9.41
C ASN A 643 2.09 31.17 -9.06
N PRO A 644 1.07 31.81 -9.67
CA PRO A 644 0.88 33.26 -9.62
C PRO A 644 0.63 33.85 -8.22
N ALA A 645 0.22 33.05 -7.22
CA ALA A 645 0.06 33.52 -5.84
C ALA A 645 1.36 33.47 -5.02
N LEU A 646 2.44 32.86 -5.54
CA LEU A 646 3.68 32.65 -4.83
C LEU A 646 4.37 33.99 -4.56
N THR A 647 4.62 34.31 -3.29
CA THR A 647 5.21 35.60 -2.88
C THR A 647 6.64 35.48 -2.35
N SER A 648 7.03 34.30 -1.87
CA SER A 648 8.36 33.98 -1.35
C SER A 648 8.74 32.53 -1.66
N LEU A 649 10.03 32.19 -1.47
CA LEU A 649 10.56 30.83 -1.55
C LEU A 649 10.85 30.24 -0.15
N GLU A 650 10.21 30.80 0.88
CA GLU A 650 10.32 30.31 2.26
C GLU A 650 9.94 28.84 2.31
N GLY A 651 10.76 28.04 3.00
CA GLY A 651 10.75 26.58 2.97
C GLY A 651 11.95 25.97 2.24
N LEU A 652 12.78 26.73 1.53
CA LEU A 652 13.98 26.21 0.84
C LEU A 652 15.30 26.43 1.61
N GLU A 653 15.23 26.81 2.89
CA GLU A 653 16.38 27.29 3.67
C GLU A 653 17.50 26.27 3.79
N ASN A 654 17.20 24.98 3.73
CA ASN A 654 18.20 23.92 3.89
C ASN A 654 18.83 23.45 2.57
N LEU A 655 18.43 24.01 1.42
CA LEU A 655 19.02 23.68 0.13
C LEU A 655 20.37 24.40 -0.04
N THR A 656 21.48 23.65 0.03
CA THR A 656 22.83 24.23 -0.04
C THR A 656 23.47 24.19 -1.43
N SER A 657 23.08 23.24 -2.27
CA SER A 657 23.63 23.09 -3.62
C SER A 657 22.67 22.36 -4.54
N LEU A 658 22.64 22.76 -5.81
CA LEU A 658 21.86 22.09 -6.85
C LEU A 658 22.79 21.60 -7.99
N PRO A 659 22.81 20.30 -8.31
CA PRO A 659 23.58 19.76 -9.43
C PRO A 659 23.01 20.14 -10.80
N GLY A 660 21.70 20.36 -10.93
CA GLY A 660 21.04 20.78 -12.17
C GLY A 660 20.67 22.27 -12.19
N ASP A 661 19.61 22.56 -12.94
CA ASP A 661 19.08 23.91 -13.15
C ASP A 661 18.12 24.32 -12.03
N LEU A 662 18.17 25.59 -11.61
CA LEU A 662 17.13 26.23 -10.79
C LEU A 662 16.38 27.22 -11.67
N ILE A 663 15.12 26.89 -12.02
CA ILE A 663 14.28 27.72 -12.88
C ILE A 663 13.08 28.23 -12.09
N ILE A 664 12.98 29.56 -11.96
CA ILE A 664 11.88 30.24 -11.27
C ILE A 664 11.22 31.16 -12.29
N LYS A 665 10.04 30.76 -12.77
CA LYS A 665 9.43 31.38 -13.93
C LYS A 665 7.92 31.61 -13.81
N ASP A 666 7.43 32.71 -14.38
CA ASP A 666 5.99 33.02 -14.46
C ASP A 666 5.30 33.02 -13.07
N ASN A 667 6.03 33.37 -12.00
CA ASN A 667 5.49 33.55 -10.64
C ASN A 667 5.29 35.04 -10.38
N TYR A 668 4.26 35.61 -10.99
CA TYR A 668 4.14 37.06 -11.16
C TYR A 668 4.13 37.89 -9.86
N ASN A 669 3.63 37.32 -8.76
CA ASN A 669 3.59 37.97 -7.44
C ASN A 669 4.81 37.65 -6.56
N LEU A 670 5.84 36.97 -7.08
CA LEU A 670 7.04 36.64 -6.31
C LEU A 670 7.83 37.91 -6.03
N ILE A 671 7.88 38.33 -4.76
CA ILE A 671 8.52 39.59 -4.34
C ILE A 671 10.00 39.39 -3.99
N SER A 672 10.35 38.21 -3.48
CA SER A 672 11.68 37.91 -2.95
C SER A 672 12.04 36.43 -3.11
N VAL A 673 13.34 36.17 -3.22
CA VAL A 673 13.94 34.81 -3.25
C VAL A 673 14.44 34.35 -1.88
N ASN A 674 14.03 35.03 -0.80
CA ASN A 674 14.22 34.56 0.57
C ASN A 674 13.76 33.11 0.69
N GLY A 675 14.61 32.29 1.29
CA GLY A 675 14.51 30.84 1.27
C GLY A 675 15.79 30.22 0.69
N LEU A 676 16.42 30.86 -0.30
CA LEU A 676 17.66 30.34 -0.91
C LEU A 676 18.95 30.74 -0.15
N ASN A 677 18.84 31.25 1.08
CA ASN A 677 19.91 31.95 1.81
C ASN A 677 21.20 31.11 1.99
N ASN A 678 21.08 29.79 1.99
CA ASN A 678 22.18 28.85 2.17
C ASN A 678 22.67 28.22 0.86
N LEU A 679 22.09 28.56 -0.28
CA LEU A 679 22.45 28.02 -1.59
C LEU A 679 23.80 28.58 -2.04
N THR A 680 24.84 27.74 -2.10
CA THR A 680 26.20 28.16 -2.47
C THR A 680 26.54 27.91 -3.94
N THR A 681 25.87 26.96 -4.57
CA THR A 681 26.22 26.50 -5.93
C THR A 681 25.00 26.01 -6.70
N VAL A 682 24.87 26.47 -7.94
CA VAL A 682 24.00 25.87 -8.97
C VAL A 682 24.93 25.39 -10.10
N SER A 683 24.97 24.08 -10.33
CA SER A 683 25.86 23.51 -11.36
C SER A 683 25.26 23.56 -12.76
N GLY A 684 23.96 23.81 -12.88
CA GLY A 684 23.28 24.15 -14.13
C GLY A 684 23.04 25.64 -14.30
N LYS A 685 21.90 25.97 -14.91
CA LYS A 685 21.36 27.31 -15.13
C LYS A 685 20.62 27.81 -13.88
N LEU A 686 20.84 29.07 -13.53
CA LEU A 686 19.99 29.82 -12.60
C LEU A 686 19.16 30.82 -13.40
N GLU A 687 17.84 30.61 -13.44
CA GLU A 687 16.92 31.42 -14.24
C GLU A 687 15.81 32.04 -13.40
N PHE A 688 15.69 33.37 -13.51
CA PHE A 688 14.54 34.15 -13.08
C PHE A 688 13.89 34.79 -14.30
N GLN A 689 12.73 34.26 -14.70
CA GLN A 689 12.02 34.68 -15.90
C GLN A 689 10.58 35.10 -15.57
N ASP A 690 10.14 36.26 -16.04
CA ASP A 690 8.73 36.67 -15.96
C ASP A 690 8.17 36.70 -14.51
N ASN A 691 9.01 37.01 -13.50
CA ASN A 691 8.58 37.25 -12.11
C ASN A 691 8.44 38.76 -11.89
N TYR A 692 7.31 39.33 -12.33
CA TYR A 692 7.16 40.78 -12.48
C TYR A 692 7.38 41.58 -11.19
N ASP A 693 6.84 41.11 -10.06
CA ASP A 693 6.91 41.78 -8.77
C ASP A 693 8.23 41.52 -8.00
N LEU A 694 9.20 40.81 -8.60
CA LEU A 694 10.47 40.49 -7.92
C LEU A 694 11.32 41.75 -7.71
N GLU A 695 11.39 42.22 -6.47
CA GLU A 695 12.05 43.48 -6.12
C GLU A 695 13.57 43.31 -5.88
N SER A 696 13.99 42.13 -5.41
CA SER A 696 15.36 41.88 -4.95
C SER A 696 15.76 40.40 -5.03
N LEU A 697 17.06 40.17 -5.23
CA LEU A 697 17.71 38.86 -5.14
C LEU A 697 18.27 38.57 -3.73
N ALA A 698 17.89 39.35 -2.72
CA ALA A 698 18.16 39.04 -1.32
C ALA A 698 17.64 37.63 -1.00
N GLY A 699 18.49 36.85 -0.33
CA GLY A 699 18.36 35.41 -0.20
C GLY A 699 19.35 34.61 -1.05
N LEU A 700 20.17 35.22 -1.92
CA LEU A 700 21.23 34.53 -2.67
C LEU A 700 22.64 34.84 -2.16
N GLU A 701 22.78 35.44 -0.98
CA GLU A 701 24.04 35.99 -0.49
C GLU A 701 25.15 34.94 -0.35
N SER A 702 24.79 33.66 -0.19
CA SER A 702 25.76 32.56 -0.10
C SER A 702 26.22 32.03 -1.46
N LEU A 703 25.58 32.43 -2.57
CA LEU A 703 25.81 31.88 -3.90
C LEU A 703 27.16 32.35 -4.45
N THR A 704 28.03 31.39 -4.78
CA THR A 704 29.38 31.67 -5.29
C THR A 704 29.60 31.25 -6.73
N THR A 705 28.81 30.28 -7.22
CA THR A 705 29.02 29.63 -8.52
C THR A 705 27.69 29.30 -9.20
N VAL A 706 27.58 29.71 -10.47
CA VAL A 706 26.56 29.26 -11.44
C VAL A 706 27.30 28.70 -12.66
N SER A 707 27.30 27.37 -12.84
CA SER A 707 28.24 26.75 -13.79
C SER A 707 27.78 26.75 -15.25
N ASP A 708 26.52 27.05 -15.57
CA ASP A 708 26.08 27.28 -16.97
C ASP A 708 25.68 28.73 -17.24
N ALA A 709 24.48 29.15 -16.82
CA ALA A 709 23.98 30.49 -17.15
C ALA A 709 23.26 31.14 -15.97
N LEU A 710 23.60 32.40 -15.69
CA LEU A 710 22.74 33.29 -14.91
C LEU A 710 21.84 34.06 -15.88
N SER A 711 20.54 33.76 -15.85
CA SER A 711 19.53 34.35 -16.72
C SER A 711 18.51 35.15 -15.91
N LEU A 712 18.49 36.46 -16.12
CA LEU A 712 17.52 37.39 -15.54
C LEU A 712 16.72 38.02 -16.67
N TYR A 713 15.50 37.55 -16.86
CA TYR A 713 14.64 37.98 -17.96
C TYR A 713 13.30 38.50 -17.45
N ASN A 714 12.95 39.73 -17.81
CA ASN A 714 11.60 40.30 -17.59
C ASN A 714 11.12 40.28 -16.12
N ASN A 715 12.01 40.58 -15.17
CA ASN A 715 11.67 40.82 -13.77
C ASN A 715 11.50 42.34 -13.57
N GLY A 716 10.24 42.80 -13.57
CA GLY A 716 9.86 44.20 -13.80
C GLY A 716 10.32 45.16 -12.69
N GLU A 717 10.16 44.75 -11.43
CA GLU A 717 10.46 45.56 -10.26
C GLU A 717 11.92 45.44 -9.75
N LEU A 718 12.73 44.56 -10.36
CA LEU A 718 14.11 44.32 -9.94
C LEU A 718 14.99 45.54 -10.25
N THR A 719 15.48 46.24 -9.23
CA THR A 719 16.22 47.51 -9.40
C THR A 719 17.74 47.37 -9.48
N ASN A 720 18.30 46.30 -8.93
CA ASN A 720 19.72 45.93 -8.97
C ASN A 720 19.86 44.43 -8.66
N LEU A 721 21.08 43.91 -8.58
CA LEU A 721 21.37 42.49 -8.40
C LEU A 721 21.95 42.15 -7.01
N SER A 722 21.78 43.05 -6.02
CA SER A 722 22.23 42.81 -4.64
C SER A 722 21.63 41.51 -4.12
N GLY A 723 22.43 40.74 -3.39
CA GLY A 723 22.17 39.34 -3.10
C GLY A 723 23.10 38.42 -3.88
N LEU A 724 23.60 38.81 -5.06
CA LEU A 724 24.61 38.05 -5.80
C LEU A 724 26.06 38.40 -5.42
N ASP A 725 26.27 39.21 -4.38
CA ASP A 725 27.54 39.87 -4.07
C ASP A 725 28.74 38.91 -3.93
N ASN A 726 28.51 37.62 -3.64
CA ASN A 726 29.55 36.60 -3.50
C ASN A 726 29.76 35.73 -4.76
N LEU A 727 29.03 36.00 -5.85
CA LEU A 727 29.14 35.27 -7.11
C LEU A 727 30.50 35.57 -7.78
N THR A 728 31.27 34.52 -8.03
CA THR A 728 32.62 34.61 -8.63
C THR A 728 32.71 33.91 -9.97
N ASN A 729 31.98 32.80 -10.12
CA ASN A 729 32.03 31.96 -11.32
C ASN A 729 30.67 31.97 -12.02
N VAL A 730 30.67 32.45 -13.26
CA VAL A 730 29.52 32.37 -14.16
C VAL A 730 30.01 32.14 -15.60
N ASN A 731 29.43 31.15 -16.29
CA ASN A 731 29.82 30.84 -17.65
C ASN A 731 29.12 31.75 -18.66
N LYS A 732 27.80 31.94 -18.55
CA LYS A 732 26.99 32.88 -19.36
C LYS A 732 26.23 33.86 -18.48
N LEU A 733 26.25 35.15 -18.85
CA LEU A 733 25.50 36.20 -18.15
C LEU A 733 24.45 36.80 -19.09
N ILE A 734 23.17 36.60 -18.80
CA ILE A 734 22.06 37.04 -19.63
C ILE A 734 21.14 37.92 -18.78
N ILE A 735 21.10 39.22 -19.07
CA ILE A 735 20.28 40.19 -18.34
C ILE A 735 19.46 40.96 -19.35
N SER A 736 18.15 40.72 -19.38
CA SER A 736 17.32 41.37 -20.38
C SER A 736 15.89 41.66 -19.97
N ARG A 737 15.35 42.76 -20.50
CA ARG A 737 13.97 43.21 -20.25
C ARG A 737 13.63 43.41 -18.77
N ASN A 738 14.60 43.57 -17.87
CA ASN A 738 14.34 43.94 -16.48
C ASN A 738 14.12 45.47 -16.44
N LEU A 739 12.86 45.88 -16.59
CA LEU A 739 12.51 47.28 -16.87
C LEU A 739 12.80 48.24 -15.70
N GLY A 740 12.84 47.75 -14.47
CA GLY A 740 13.22 48.50 -13.26
C GLY A 740 14.73 48.56 -12.98
N LEU A 741 15.54 47.78 -13.70
CA LEU A 741 16.96 47.59 -13.37
C LEU A 741 17.77 48.86 -13.65
N LEU A 742 18.34 49.45 -12.60
CA LEU A 742 19.09 50.72 -12.66
C LEU A 742 20.60 50.52 -12.84
N ASN A 743 21.13 49.44 -12.27
CA ASN A 743 22.55 49.04 -12.31
C ASN A 743 22.71 47.53 -12.04
N LEU A 744 23.94 47.03 -12.07
CA LEU A 744 24.29 45.61 -11.89
C LEU A 744 24.98 45.32 -10.54
N THR A 745 24.80 46.20 -9.55
CA THR A 745 25.39 46.04 -8.20
C THR A 745 25.01 44.67 -7.66
N GLY A 746 25.96 43.93 -7.10
CA GLY A 746 25.86 42.51 -6.76
C GLY A 746 26.75 41.61 -7.63
N LEU A 747 27.31 42.07 -8.75
CA LEU A 747 28.22 41.29 -9.60
C LEU A 747 29.71 41.61 -9.40
N GLU A 748 30.07 42.35 -8.35
CA GLU A 748 31.40 42.93 -8.16
C GLU A 748 32.52 41.89 -8.11
N ASN A 749 32.20 40.66 -7.72
CA ASN A 749 33.17 39.57 -7.60
C ASN A 749 33.33 38.73 -8.89
N VAL A 750 32.54 39.00 -9.93
CA VAL A 750 32.67 38.34 -11.24
C VAL A 750 33.83 38.96 -12.01
N THR A 751 34.97 38.27 -12.05
CA THR A 751 36.18 38.77 -12.74
C THR A 751 36.30 38.29 -14.17
N SER A 752 35.59 37.22 -14.55
CA SER A 752 35.64 36.62 -15.88
C SER A 752 34.36 35.88 -16.20
N VAL A 753 33.95 35.91 -17.48
CA VAL A 753 32.84 35.12 -18.02
C VAL A 753 33.39 34.20 -19.10
N SER A 754 33.23 32.89 -18.95
CA SER A 754 33.90 31.90 -19.80
C SER A 754 33.20 31.59 -21.12
N ASP A 755 32.03 32.15 -21.34
CA ASP A 755 31.26 32.09 -22.58
C ASP A 755 30.87 33.54 -22.95
N TYR A 756 29.58 33.87 -23.05
CA TYR A 756 29.12 35.20 -23.47
C TYR A 756 28.40 36.01 -22.37
N VAL A 757 28.44 37.33 -22.54
CA VAL A 757 27.67 38.33 -21.78
C VAL A 757 26.65 38.97 -22.71
N SER A 758 25.38 38.99 -22.34
CA SER A 758 24.31 39.63 -23.09
C SER A 758 23.43 40.47 -22.18
N ILE A 759 23.52 41.79 -22.33
CA ILE A 759 22.75 42.77 -21.56
C ILE A 759 21.91 43.57 -22.55
N TYR A 760 20.59 43.31 -22.59
CA TYR A 760 19.75 43.98 -23.59
C TYR A 760 18.34 44.35 -23.15
N GLN A 761 17.83 45.47 -23.68
CA GLN A 761 16.47 45.97 -23.40
C GLN A 761 16.19 46.24 -21.90
N ASN A 762 17.20 46.55 -21.09
CA ASN A 762 17.00 47.04 -19.72
C ASN A 762 16.91 48.57 -19.78
N TYR A 763 15.73 49.08 -20.14
CA TYR A 763 15.58 50.49 -20.53
C TYR A 763 15.84 51.51 -19.41
N ALA A 764 15.77 51.11 -18.14
CA ALA A 764 16.11 51.95 -16.99
C ALA A 764 17.59 51.86 -16.55
N LEU A 765 18.39 50.99 -17.18
CA LEU A 765 19.79 50.74 -16.82
C LEU A 765 20.63 51.98 -17.13
N THR A 766 21.11 52.66 -16.09
CA THR A 766 21.90 53.91 -16.22
C THR A 766 23.39 53.69 -16.06
N SER A 767 23.80 52.59 -15.39
CA SER A 767 25.20 52.24 -15.14
C SER A 767 25.41 50.72 -15.21
N LEU A 768 26.62 50.31 -15.57
CA LEU A 768 27.09 48.92 -15.48
C LEU A 768 27.83 48.63 -14.15
N THR A 769 27.71 49.52 -13.15
CA THR A 769 28.28 49.32 -11.80
C THR A 769 27.89 47.94 -11.30
N GLY A 770 28.87 47.20 -10.78
CA GLY A 770 28.81 45.77 -10.54
C GLY A 770 29.77 44.98 -11.44
N LEU A 771 30.01 45.44 -12.68
CA LEU A 771 31.00 44.81 -13.58
C LEU A 771 32.40 45.42 -13.46
N ASP A 772 32.65 46.21 -12.40
CA ASP A 772 33.90 46.96 -12.17
C ASP A 772 35.17 46.11 -12.20
N ASN A 773 35.07 44.82 -11.84
CA ASN A 773 36.20 43.89 -11.79
C ASN A 773 36.24 42.90 -12.95
N LEU A 774 35.34 43.00 -13.93
CA LEU A 774 35.31 42.12 -15.09
C LEU A 774 36.52 42.38 -15.99
N THR A 775 37.36 41.37 -16.21
CA THR A 775 38.60 41.48 -16.98
C THR A 775 38.56 40.78 -18.32
N THR A 776 37.79 39.69 -18.45
CA THR A 776 37.74 38.86 -19.66
C THR A 776 36.34 38.29 -19.92
N VAL A 777 35.90 38.36 -21.18
CA VAL A 777 34.78 37.57 -21.72
C VAL A 777 35.33 36.66 -22.81
N ALA A 778 35.14 35.36 -22.66
CA ALA A 778 35.77 34.40 -23.56
C ALA A 778 35.11 34.33 -24.94
N ASP A 779 33.82 34.67 -25.05
CA ASP A 779 33.08 34.76 -26.32
C ASP A 779 32.51 36.18 -26.52
N ASP A 780 31.21 36.32 -26.83
CA ASP A 780 30.56 37.59 -27.16
C ASP A 780 30.27 38.45 -25.92
N PHE A 781 30.46 39.77 -26.03
CA PHE A 781 29.88 40.77 -25.12
C PHE A 781 28.91 41.63 -25.93
N ILE A 782 27.61 41.44 -25.69
CA ILE A 782 26.53 42.17 -26.35
C ILE A 782 25.86 43.12 -25.37
N LEU A 783 25.91 44.40 -25.69
CA LEU A 783 25.20 45.48 -25.00
C LEU A 783 24.23 46.13 -25.98
N LYS A 784 22.93 45.85 -25.83
CA LYS A 784 21.94 46.21 -26.85
C LYS A 784 20.67 46.87 -26.31
N ASP A 785 20.29 48.01 -26.88
CA ASP A 785 19.06 48.74 -26.57
C ASP A 785 18.88 49.03 -25.05
N ASN A 786 19.98 49.26 -24.32
CA ASN A 786 19.95 49.81 -22.95
C ASN A 786 19.99 51.34 -23.03
N THR A 787 18.86 51.92 -23.44
CA THR A 787 18.80 53.28 -23.97
C THR A 787 19.17 54.36 -22.96
N ALA A 788 19.02 54.12 -21.66
CA ALA A 788 19.34 55.07 -20.59
C ALA A 788 20.80 54.99 -20.09
N LEU A 789 21.61 54.07 -20.61
CA LEU A 789 22.98 53.87 -20.15
C LEU A 789 23.83 55.11 -20.42
N LEU A 790 24.47 55.63 -19.37
CA LEU A 790 25.19 56.91 -19.43
C LEU A 790 26.70 56.76 -19.65
N SER A 791 27.29 55.62 -19.25
CA SER A 791 28.74 55.40 -19.31
C SER A 791 29.11 53.93 -19.24
N LEU A 792 30.25 53.57 -19.84
CA LEU A 792 30.92 52.27 -19.70
C LEU A 792 32.03 52.27 -18.65
N ALA A 793 32.21 53.32 -17.84
CA ALA A 793 33.29 53.41 -16.85
C ALA A 793 33.47 52.15 -15.98
N PRO A 794 32.40 51.43 -15.56
CA PRO A 794 32.53 50.17 -14.85
C PRO A 794 33.23 49.05 -15.64
N LEU A 795 33.33 49.12 -16.96
CA LEU A 795 34.11 48.16 -17.76
C LEU A 795 35.60 48.52 -17.82
N GLY A 796 36.08 49.46 -16.99
CA GLY A 796 37.45 49.98 -17.02
C GLY A 796 38.56 48.94 -16.84
N ASN A 797 38.25 47.74 -16.33
CA ASN A 797 39.19 46.63 -16.18
C ASN A 797 39.08 45.57 -17.29
N LEU A 798 38.12 45.68 -18.21
CA LEU A 798 37.89 44.71 -19.27
C LEU A 798 39.02 44.80 -20.31
N THR A 799 39.80 43.73 -20.42
CA THR A 799 40.97 43.66 -21.32
C THR A 799 40.73 42.84 -22.58
N THR A 800 39.84 41.84 -22.51
CA THR A 800 39.63 40.85 -23.57
C THR A 800 38.15 40.52 -23.76
N VAL A 801 37.70 40.57 -25.01
CA VAL A 801 36.45 39.96 -25.50
C VAL A 801 36.81 39.12 -26.73
N SER A 802 36.90 37.80 -26.61
CA SER A 802 37.45 37.01 -27.74
C SER A 802 36.48 36.88 -28.92
N GLY A 803 35.18 37.00 -28.67
CA GLY A 803 34.12 37.01 -29.68
C GLY A 803 33.78 38.43 -30.16
N VAL A 804 32.49 38.70 -30.31
CA VAL A 804 31.93 39.98 -30.74
C VAL A 804 31.73 40.89 -29.53
N LEU A 805 32.37 42.07 -29.55
CA LEU A 805 31.93 43.20 -28.74
C LEU A 805 30.91 44.01 -29.56
N GLU A 806 29.63 43.93 -29.17
CA GLU A 806 28.55 44.71 -29.76
C GLU A 806 28.01 45.76 -28.79
N ILE A 807 28.09 47.02 -29.20
CA ILE A 807 27.46 48.15 -28.52
C ILE A 807 26.43 48.72 -29.49
N ASN A 808 25.16 48.40 -29.26
CA ASN A 808 24.08 48.66 -30.18
C ASN A 808 22.91 49.41 -29.53
N GLY A 809 22.58 50.61 -29.97
CA GLY A 809 21.40 51.32 -29.47
C GLY A 809 21.51 51.78 -28.02
N CYS A 810 22.71 51.99 -27.50
CA CYS A 810 22.95 52.63 -26.20
C CYS A 810 22.90 54.16 -26.38
N THR A 811 21.69 54.68 -26.60
CA THR A 811 21.48 56.01 -27.18
C THR A 811 21.86 57.18 -26.28
N SER A 812 21.97 56.99 -24.95
CA SER A 812 22.30 58.05 -24.00
C SER A 812 23.79 58.20 -23.69
N MET A 813 24.63 57.31 -24.22
CA MET A 813 26.06 57.28 -23.93
C MET A 813 26.87 58.18 -24.90
N PRO A 814 27.68 59.13 -24.39
CA PRO A 814 28.40 60.09 -25.23
C PRO A 814 29.76 59.59 -25.76
N ASP A 815 30.41 58.66 -25.07
CA ASP A 815 31.75 58.16 -25.38
C ASP A 815 31.96 56.72 -24.89
N LEU A 816 33.08 56.11 -25.27
CA LEU A 816 33.46 54.74 -24.90
C LEU A 816 34.59 54.71 -23.86
N THR A 817 34.88 55.82 -23.14
CA THR A 817 36.10 55.99 -22.31
C THR A 817 36.32 54.90 -21.26
N GLY A 818 35.25 54.24 -20.82
CA GLY A 818 35.31 53.08 -19.93
C GLY A 818 35.94 51.82 -20.54
N MET A 819 36.23 51.80 -21.84
CA MET A 819 36.81 50.64 -22.54
C MET A 819 38.34 50.74 -22.69
N VAL A 820 38.99 51.73 -22.06
CA VAL A 820 40.42 52.06 -22.30
C VAL A 820 41.37 50.89 -22.04
N SER A 821 41.01 49.92 -21.19
CA SER A 821 41.83 48.73 -20.93
C SER A 821 41.68 47.62 -21.97
N LEU A 822 40.73 47.73 -22.90
CA LEU A 822 40.44 46.71 -23.89
C LEU A 822 41.59 46.64 -24.89
N THR A 823 42.24 45.48 -24.95
CA THR A 823 43.37 45.23 -25.86
C THR A 823 43.05 44.16 -26.89
N ASN A 824 42.20 43.19 -26.57
CA ASN A 824 41.88 42.10 -27.48
C ASN A 824 40.37 42.04 -27.73
N VAL A 825 39.98 42.17 -29.00
CA VAL A 825 38.60 42.07 -29.45
C VAL A 825 38.53 41.18 -30.70
N GLY A 826 37.67 40.17 -30.67
CA GLY A 826 37.38 39.35 -31.84
C GLY A 826 36.77 40.19 -32.95
N ARG A 827 35.54 40.68 -32.78
CA ARG A 827 34.87 41.57 -33.73
C ARG A 827 34.29 42.76 -32.99
N LEU A 828 34.34 43.95 -33.60
CA LEU A 828 33.79 45.17 -33.01
C LEU A 828 32.58 45.65 -33.81
N ASN A 829 31.43 45.75 -33.16
CA ASN A 829 30.20 46.30 -33.72
C ASN A 829 29.76 47.53 -32.91
N ILE A 830 29.85 48.72 -33.50
CA ILE A 830 29.35 49.98 -32.91
C ILE A 830 28.17 50.47 -33.74
N ILE A 831 26.95 50.28 -33.22
CA ILE A 831 25.72 50.42 -34.00
C ILE A 831 24.71 51.33 -33.28
N ARG A 832 24.06 52.24 -34.00
CA ARG A 832 22.90 53.00 -33.47
C ARG A 832 23.14 53.79 -32.16
N ASN A 833 24.37 54.15 -31.80
CA ASN A 833 24.66 54.93 -30.59
C ASN A 833 24.51 56.43 -30.89
N GLN A 834 23.34 56.99 -30.55
CA GLN A 834 22.87 58.29 -31.07
C GLN A 834 23.52 59.53 -30.44
N LEU A 835 24.27 59.39 -29.34
CA LEU A 835 25.03 60.49 -28.71
C LEU A 835 26.55 60.31 -28.83
N LEU A 836 27.01 59.21 -29.43
CA LEU A 836 28.43 58.90 -29.57
C LEU A 836 29.09 59.86 -30.56
N SER A 837 30.09 60.65 -30.13
CA SER A 837 30.74 61.67 -30.96
C SER A 837 32.03 61.19 -31.65
N ASP A 838 32.74 60.27 -31.03
CA ASP A 838 33.94 59.58 -31.53
C ASP A 838 34.05 58.21 -30.83
N LEU A 839 35.18 57.50 -31.00
CA LEU A 839 35.43 56.18 -30.43
C LEU A 839 36.47 56.21 -29.30
N THR A 840 36.70 57.39 -28.69
CA THR A 840 37.62 57.57 -27.55
C THR A 840 37.26 56.56 -26.46
N GLY A 841 38.29 55.88 -25.94
CA GLY A 841 38.18 54.70 -25.08
C GLY A 841 38.58 53.39 -25.74
N LEU A 842 38.72 53.34 -27.07
CA LEU A 842 39.20 52.15 -27.79
C LEU A 842 40.69 52.19 -28.16
N GLU A 843 41.45 53.17 -27.64
CA GLU A 843 42.80 53.47 -28.12
C GLU A 843 43.74 52.28 -28.00
N ASN A 844 43.52 51.37 -27.05
CA ASN A 844 44.44 50.27 -26.75
C ASN A 844 44.12 48.95 -27.47
N ILE A 845 43.11 48.91 -28.34
CA ILE A 845 42.81 47.69 -29.11
C ILE A 845 44.02 47.26 -29.95
N ALA A 846 44.21 45.95 -30.04
CA ALA A 846 45.40 45.35 -30.65
C ALA A 846 45.57 45.83 -32.10
N PRO A 847 46.82 46.00 -32.56
CA PRO A 847 47.09 46.45 -33.92
C PRO A 847 46.55 45.55 -35.04
N ASN A 848 46.16 44.31 -34.71
CA ASN A 848 45.61 43.30 -35.63
C ASN A 848 44.15 42.96 -35.28
N ALA A 849 43.28 43.97 -35.13
CA ALA A 849 41.87 43.72 -34.88
C ALA A 849 41.22 42.92 -36.03
N ASN A 850 40.20 42.09 -35.74
CA ASN A 850 39.51 41.37 -36.82
C ASN A 850 38.51 42.28 -37.53
N THR A 851 37.22 41.97 -37.53
CA THR A 851 36.23 42.73 -38.31
C THR A 851 35.70 43.92 -37.50
N ILE A 852 35.61 45.10 -38.12
CA ILE A 852 34.99 46.31 -37.53
C ILE A 852 33.75 46.71 -38.34
N LEU A 853 32.62 46.91 -37.65
CA LEU A 853 31.39 47.46 -38.21
C LEU A 853 30.98 48.70 -37.41
N ILE A 854 30.93 49.85 -38.07
CA ILE A 854 30.50 51.11 -37.48
C ILE A 854 29.30 51.60 -38.29
N SER A 855 28.11 51.59 -37.70
CA SER A 855 26.92 51.98 -38.45
C SER A 855 25.82 52.69 -37.69
N TYR A 856 25.12 53.59 -38.38
CA TYR A 856 23.94 54.30 -37.84
C TYR A 856 24.23 55.12 -36.57
N ASN A 857 25.47 55.59 -36.37
CA ASN A 857 25.85 56.47 -35.27
C ASN A 857 25.74 57.93 -35.74
N ASN A 858 24.56 58.53 -35.59
CA ASN A 858 24.21 59.79 -36.25
C ASN A 858 25.03 61.01 -35.82
N THR A 859 25.67 60.98 -34.65
CA THR A 859 26.49 62.07 -34.11
C THR A 859 27.99 61.84 -34.23
N LEU A 860 28.41 60.68 -34.75
CA LEU A 860 29.82 60.31 -34.84
C LEU A 860 30.52 61.20 -35.88
N THR A 861 31.52 61.97 -35.44
CA THR A 861 32.23 62.96 -36.29
C THR A 861 33.63 62.51 -36.74
N SER A 862 34.26 61.61 -35.99
CA SER A 862 35.57 61.03 -36.26
C SER A 862 35.64 59.58 -35.76
N LEU A 863 36.71 58.87 -36.11
CA LEU A 863 37.02 57.52 -35.64
C LEU A 863 38.19 57.52 -34.63
N ASN A 864 38.48 58.67 -34.02
CA ASN A 864 39.46 58.79 -32.94
C ASN A 864 39.16 57.73 -31.87
N GLY A 865 40.19 57.05 -31.39
CA GLY A 865 40.09 55.81 -30.62
C GLY A 865 40.58 54.57 -31.39
N LEU A 866 40.69 54.61 -32.72
CA LEU A 866 41.21 53.49 -33.51
C LEU A 866 42.69 53.64 -33.92
N GLU A 867 43.42 54.60 -33.35
CA GLU A 867 44.74 55.03 -33.84
C GLU A 867 45.78 53.90 -33.83
N ASN A 868 45.64 52.91 -32.94
CA ASN A 868 46.59 51.80 -32.85
C ASN A 868 46.30 50.66 -33.84
N VAL A 869 45.19 50.71 -34.59
CA VAL A 869 44.84 49.68 -35.56
C VAL A 869 45.75 49.80 -36.79
N THR A 870 46.50 48.73 -37.08
CA THR A 870 47.42 48.67 -38.23
C THR A 870 46.99 47.68 -39.31
N ASN A 871 46.26 46.63 -38.93
CA ASN A 871 45.75 45.59 -39.82
C ASN A 871 44.33 45.23 -39.40
N LEU A 872 43.45 45.03 -40.38
CA LEU A 872 42.06 44.60 -40.18
C LEU A 872 41.71 43.40 -41.05
N THR A 873 40.78 42.57 -40.57
CA THR A 873 40.14 41.60 -41.47
C THR A 873 39.22 42.32 -42.45
N SER A 874 38.28 43.10 -41.95
CA SER A 874 37.36 43.90 -42.76
C SER A 874 36.90 45.11 -41.96
N ILE A 875 36.56 46.17 -42.66
CA ILE A 875 35.93 47.35 -42.05
C ILE A 875 34.77 47.84 -42.91
N THR A 876 33.63 48.03 -42.24
CA THR A 876 32.42 48.60 -42.83
C THR A 876 32.02 49.85 -42.05
N ILE A 877 31.97 50.99 -42.75
CA ILE A 877 31.53 52.28 -42.22
C ILE A 877 30.28 52.68 -43.00
N LEU A 878 29.13 52.52 -42.35
CA LEU A 878 27.82 52.60 -43.00
C LEU A 878 26.90 53.58 -42.28
N ALA A 879 26.28 54.53 -42.98
CA ALA A 879 25.19 55.33 -42.41
C ALA A 879 25.60 56.15 -41.17
N ASN A 880 26.78 56.78 -41.17
CA ASN A 880 27.20 57.71 -40.10
C ASN A 880 27.20 59.15 -40.65
N PRO A 881 26.02 59.80 -40.75
CA PRO A 881 25.85 61.04 -41.52
C PRO A 881 26.66 62.23 -41.00
N ALA A 882 27.04 62.25 -39.71
CA ALA A 882 27.87 63.33 -39.14
C ALA A 882 29.38 63.13 -39.33
N LEU A 883 29.82 61.97 -39.86
CA LEU A 883 31.23 61.61 -39.96
C LEU A 883 31.91 62.51 -41.00
N GLN A 884 32.87 63.33 -40.56
CA GLN A 884 33.54 64.31 -41.43
C GLN A 884 34.88 63.81 -41.96
N SER A 885 35.52 62.87 -41.26
CA SER A 885 36.82 62.31 -41.62
C SER A 885 36.97 60.90 -41.08
N LEU A 886 37.94 60.16 -41.64
CA LEU A 886 38.36 58.85 -41.15
C LEU A 886 39.56 58.96 -40.19
N THR A 887 39.77 60.16 -39.62
CA THR A 887 40.77 60.41 -38.56
C THR A 887 40.60 59.37 -37.45
N GLY A 888 41.70 58.75 -37.04
CA GLY A 888 41.73 57.56 -36.20
C GLY A 888 42.22 56.30 -36.94
N LEU A 889 42.16 56.26 -38.28
CA LEU A 889 42.67 55.12 -39.07
C LEU A 889 44.06 55.35 -39.68
N GLU A 890 44.80 56.38 -39.26
CA GLU A 890 46.04 56.82 -39.90
C GLU A 890 47.11 55.75 -39.95
N ASN A 891 47.13 54.81 -39.01
CA ASN A 891 48.11 53.74 -38.95
C ASN A 891 47.68 52.46 -39.67
N LEU A 892 46.47 52.42 -40.25
CA LEU A 892 45.96 51.25 -40.98
C LEU A 892 46.75 51.06 -42.28
N THR A 893 47.37 49.89 -42.43
CA THR A 893 48.22 49.54 -43.59
C THR A 893 47.64 48.43 -44.46
N THR A 894 46.87 47.51 -43.87
CA THR A 894 46.36 46.31 -44.55
C THR A 894 44.94 45.97 -44.12
N ILE A 895 44.09 45.64 -45.10
CA ILE A 895 42.78 45.02 -44.90
C ILE A 895 42.79 43.66 -45.62
N SER A 896 42.66 42.56 -44.88
CA SER A 896 42.77 41.20 -45.43
C SER A 896 41.46 40.63 -46.00
N SER A 897 40.43 41.46 -46.12
CA SER A 897 39.17 41.19 -46.81
C SER A 897 38.71 42.48 -47.48
N SER A 898 37.55 43.03 -47.11
CA SER A 898 36.93 44.16 -47.80
C SER A 898 36.92 45.45 -46.97
N LEU A 899 37.09 46.57 -47.66
CA LEU A 899 36.83 47.93 -47.20
C LEU A 899 35.50 48.38 -47.78
N GLN A 900 34.55 48.77 -46.93
CA GLN A 900 33.26 49.30 -47.36
C GLN A 900 32.97 50.63 -46.67
N ILE A 901 32.77 51.69 -47.46
CA ILE A 901 32.43 53.02 -46.97
C ILE A 901 31.22 53.53 -47.74
N ASN A 902 30.07 53.64 -47.07
CA ASN A 902 28.87 54.09 -47.74
C ASN A 902 27.87 54.80 -46.82
N ASN A 903 27.08 55.71 -47.38
CA ASN A 903 26.08 56.50 -46.64
C ASN A 903 26.70 57.32 -45.48
N ASN A 904 27.89 57.88 -45.67
CA ASN A 904 28.50 58.80 -44.70
C ASN A 904 28.51 60.21 -45.29
N ASP A 905 27.33 60.83 -45.32
CA ASP A 905 27.07 61.99 -46.17
C ASP A 905 28.04 63.16 -45.98
N ASN A 906 28.46 63.48 -44.75
CA ASN A 906 29.38 64.59 -44.46
C ASN A 906 30.86 64.31 -44.72
N LEU A 907 31.22 63.10 -45.16
CA LEU A 907 32.60 62.74 -45.46
C LEU A 907 33.02 63.40 -46.78
N THR A 908 34.02 64.28 -46.77
CA THR A 908 34.47 65.01 -47.98
C THR A 908 35.63 64.36 -48.71
N ASP A 909 36.46 63.60 -48.00
CA ASP A 909 37.56 62.80 -48.53
C ASP A 909 37.80 61.57 -47.61
N LEU A 910 38.80 60.74 -47.93
CA LEU A 910 39.15 59.54 -47.18
C LEU A 910 40.42 59.74 -46.33
N SER A 911 40.75 60.99 -46.00
CA SER A 911 41.87 61.31 -45.11
C SER A 911 41.71 60.55 -43.80
N GLY A 912 42.79 59.88 -43.40
CA GLY A 912 42.77 58.84 -42.37
C GLY A 912 43.24 57.51 -42.94
N LEU A 913 42.98 57.20 -44.22
CA LEU A 913 43.48 55.97 -44.84
C LEU A 913 44.88 56.10 -45.47
N ASN A 914 45.59 57.19 -45.19
CA ASN A 914 46.81 57.59 -45.90
C ASN A 914 47.91 56.50 -45.95
N ASN A 915 47.98 55.60 -44.96
CA ASN A 915 48.97 54.52 -44.92
C ASN A 915 48.46 53.18 -45.46
N LEU A 916 47.19 53.11 -45.89
CA LEU A 916 46.57 51.89 -46.39
C LEU A 916 47.20 51.51 -47.73
N SER A 917 47.88 50.37 -47.75
CA SER A 917 48.64 49.89 -48.91
C SER A 917 47.99 48.69 -49.60
N THR A 918 47.21 47.90 -48.86
CA THR A 918 46.72 46.60 -49.32
C THR A 918 45.28 46.35 -48.86
N ILE A 919 44.41 45.99 -49.81
CA ILE A 919 43.09 45.39 -49.60
C ILE A 919 43.09 44.06 -50.36
N THR A 920 42.90 42.92 -49.72
CA THR A 920 43.02 41.63 -50.42
C THR A 920 41.72 41.14 -51.06
N SER A 921 40.55 41.71 -50.71
CA SER A 921 39.27 41.46 -51.38
C SER A 921 38.75 42.74 -52.04
N ASP A 922 37.63 43.29 -51.56
CA ASP A 922 36.85 44.29 -52.29
C ASP A 922 37.02 45.70 -51.70
N LEU A 923 37.16 46.69 -52.58
CA LEU A 923 37.07 48.12 -52.27
C LEU A 923 35.72 48.65 -52.74
N LEU A 924 34.84 48.97 -51.80
CA LEU A 924 33.46 49.40 -52.08
C LEU A 924 33.22 50.80 -51.49
N ILE A 925 33.01 51.80 -52.35
CA ILE A 925 32.74 53.19 -51.94
C ILE A 925 31.56 53.74 -52.73
N TYR A 926 30.41 53.91 -52.10
CA TYR A 926 29.18 54.33 -52.78
C TYR A 926 28.26 55.07 -51.81
N ASP A 927 27.23 55.76 -52.29
CA ASP A 927 26.25 56.45 -51.42
C ASP A 927 26.86 57.50 -50.47
N ASN A 928 28.01 58.11 -50.74
CA ASN A 928 28.57 59.18 -49.89
C ASN A 928 28.34 60.55 -50.55
N TYR A 929 27.35 61.29 -50.06
CA TYR A 929 26.81 62.45 -50.78
C TYR A 929 27.82 63.59 -51.01
N PHE A 930 28.58 64.00 -49.99
CA PHE A 930 29.56 65.10 -50.09
C PHE A 930 31.01 64.65 -50.34
N LEU A 931 31.25 63.36 -50.60
CA LEU A 931 32.58 62.84 -50.89
C LEU A 931 33.07 63.41 -52.22
N ALA A 932 34.08 64.28 -52.19
CA ALA A 932 34.57 65.04 -53.34
C ALA A 932 35.86 64.46 -53.94
N SER A 933 36.69 63.82 -53.11
CA SER A 933 37.98 63.23 -53.51
C SER A 933 38.21 61.89 -52.82
N LEU A 934 38.97 61.00 -53.48
CA LEU A 934 39.52 59.79 -52.86
C LEU A 934 40.86 60.03 -52.13
N THR A 935 41.22 61.29 -51.88
CA THR A 935 42.39 61.68 -51.08
C THR A 935 42.43 60.86 -49.79
N GLY A 936 43.59 60.29 -49.47
CA GLY A 936 43.79 59.28 -48.43
C GLY A 936 44.09 57.88 -48.97
N LEU A 937 43.84 57.58 -50.25
CA LEU A 937 44.17 56.28 -50.86
C LEU A 937 45.46 56.28 -51.70
N GLU A 938 46.31 57.30 -51.59
CA GLU A 938 47.50 57.52 -52.45
C GLU A 938 48.52 56.37 -52.36
N ASN A 939 48.61 55.74 -51.19
CA ASN A 939 49.55 54.65 -50.92
C ASN A 939 48.98 53.26 -51.25
N LEU A 940 47.73 53.16 -51.69
CA LEU A 940 47.09 51.90 -52.05
C LEU A 940 47.79 51.30 -53.28
N THR A 941 48.29 50.07 -53.14
CA THR A 941 48.99 49.34 -54.22
C THR A 941 48.34 48.01 -54.55
N THR A 942 47.46 47.48 -53.70
CA THR A 942 46.82 46.17 -53.94
C THR A 942 45.33 46.23 -53.63
N VAL A 943 44.49 45.78 -54.58
CA VAL A 943 43.09 45.41 -54.38
C VAL A 943 42.85 44.05 -55.02
N GLY A 944 42.60 43.02 -54.23
CA GLY A 944 42.64 41.64 -54.73
C GLY A 944 41.42 41.17 -55.54
N ARG A 945 40.25 41.81 -55.38
CA ARG A 945 39.01 41.45 -56.08
C ARG A 945 38.34 42.65 -56.74
N ASP A 946 37.21 43.12 -56.22
CA ASP A 946 36.40 44.14 -56.89
C ASP A 946 36.78 45.56 -56.44
N ILE A 947 36.83 46.50 -57.38
CA ILE A 947 36.86 47.94 -57.11
C ILE A 947 35.55 48.52 -57.60
N LYS A 948 34.65 48.90 -56.69
CA LYS A 948 33.35 49.49 -57.03
C LYS A 948 33.20 50.86 -56.37
N ILE A 949 33.14 51.90 -57.19
CA ILE A 949 33.03 53.29 -56.74
C ILE A 949 31.83 53.95 -57.43
N GLY A 950 30.83 54.33 -56.62
CA GLY A 950 29.56 54.93 -57.01
C GLY A 950 28.47 53.94 -57.45
N ASP A 951 28.79 52.65 -57.56
CA ASP A 951 27.84 51.58 -57.87
C ASP A 951 28.00 50.42 -56.85
N ASN A 952 26.90 49.71 -56.58
CA ASN A 952 26.87 48.54 -55.70
C ASN A 952 26.02 47.38 -56.27
N ASP A 953 25.91 47.24 -57.59
CA ASP A 953 25.21 46.14 -58.31
C ASP A 953 23.70 45.97 -58.06
N TYR A 954 23.13 46.58 -57.01
CA TYR A 954 21.78 46.32 -56.51
C TYR A 954 20.86 47.54 -56.51
N ASN A 955 21.40 48.74 -56.26
CA ASN A 955 20.64 49.98 -56.19
C ASN A 955 21.54 51.13 -56.68
N ASP A 956 21.00 52.02 -57.52
CA ASP A 956 21.69 53.20 -58.06
C ASP A 956 21.98 54.20 -56.91
N ARG A 957 23.10 54.03 -56.22
CA ARG A 957 23.51 54.77 -55.02
C ARG A 957 24.80 55.55 -55.28
N PRO A 958 24.70 56.73 -55.92
CA PRO A 958 25.85 57.47 -56.43
C PRO A 958 26.74 58.06 -55.33
N ASN A 959 27.98 58.44 -55.68
CA ASN A 959 28.72 59.48 -54.95
C ASN A 959 28.65 60.80 -55.76
N PRO A 960 27.58 61.60 -55.60
CA PRO A 960 27.25 62.68 -56.53
C PRO A 960 28.23 63.86 -56.53
N SER A 961 29.10 63.97 -55.52
CA SER A 961 30.12 65.02 -55.43
C SER A 961 31.52 64.54 -55.86
N LEU A 962 31.71 63.24 -56.09
CA LEU A 962 33.04 62.65 -56.25
C LEU A 962 33.60 62.95 -57.65
N SER A 963 34.53 63.90 -57.74
CA SER A 963 35.15 64.33 -59.00
C SER A 963 36.66 64.09 -59.08
N ASP A 964 37.34 63.81 -57.97
CA ASP A 964 38.79 63.59 -57.91
C ASP A 964 39.16 62.15 -57.51
N PHE A 965 39.77 61.43 -58.44
CA PHE A 965 40.22 60.04 -58.33
C PHE A 965 41.75 59.92 -58.34
N CYS A 966 42.49 61.03 -58.28
CA CYS A 966 43.95 61.03 -58.46
C CYS A 966 44.71 60.19 -57.42
N ALA A 967 44.12 59.97 -56.24
CA ALA A 967 44.66 59.07 -55.22
C ALA A 967 44.85 57.62 -55.72
N LEU A 968 44.04 57.15 -56.68
CA LEU A 968 44.17 55.79 -57.23
C LEU A 968 45.29 55.64 -58.30
N THR A 969 46.01 56.72 -58.62
CA THR A 969 47.05 56.68 -59.67
C THR A 969 48.12 55.63 -59.38
N ASN A 970 48.54 55.50 -58.12
CA ASN A 970 49.57 54.53 -57.73
C ASN A 970 49.07 53.09 -57.91
N LEU A 971 47.86 52.78 -57.46
CA LEU A 971 47.21 51.48 -57.64
C LEU A 971 47.14 51.08 -59.11
N PHE A 972 46.68 51.97 -59.99
CA PHE A 972 46.51 51.64 -61.41
C PHE A 972 47.81 51.65 -62.23
N THR A 973 48.83 52.40 -61.81
CA THR A 973 50.12 52.48 -62.53
C THR A 973 51.09 51.38 -62.09
N ASN A 974 51.20 51.15 -60.78
CA ASN A 974 52.25 50.32 -60.18
C ASN A 974 51.70 49.17 -59.32
N GLY A 975 50.38 49.11 -59.11
CA GLY A 975 49.75 48.18 -58.18
C GLY A 975 49.27 46.86 -58.80
N ASN A 976 48.67 46.03 -57.95
CA ASN A 976 48.05 44.76 -58.30
C ASN A 976 46.53 44.85 -58.09
N TYR A 977 45.77 44.79 -59.19
CA TYR A 977 44.32 44.80 -59.18
C TYR A 977 43.76 43.96 -60.34
N ASN A 978 42.53 43.48 -60.20
CA ASN A 978 41.85 42.77 -61.29
C ASN A 978 41.19 43.78 -62.24
N SER A 979 41.80 43.98 -63.42
CA SER A 979 41.30 44.93 -64.43
C SER A 979 39.90 44.62 -64.96
N ASN A 980 39.42 43.38 -64.83
CA ASN A 980 38.07 42.99 -65.26
C ASN A 980 36.99 43.34 -64.22
N ASN A 981 37.39 43.71 -62.99
CA ASN A 981 36.49 43.92 -61.86
C ASN A 981 36.58 45.36 -61.33
N VAL A 982 36.78 46.34 -62.21
CA VAL A 982 36.79 47.76 -61.86
C VAL A 982 35.54 48.45 -62.42
N ILE A 983 34.69 48.93 -61.52
CA ILE A 983 33.46 49.67 -61.83
C ILE A 983 33.55 51.04 -61.16
N ILE A 984 33.72 52.09 -61.97
CA ILE A 984 33.66 53.49 -61.55
C ILE A 984 32.52 54.14 -62.33
N GLN A 985 31.34 54.22 -61.72
CA GLN A 985 30.11 54.69 -62.35
C GLN A 985 29.26 55.45 -61.34
N ASN A 986 28.34 56.29 -61.81
CA ASN A 986 27.42 57.07 -60.96
C ASN A 986 28.13 57.97 -59.93
N ASN A 987 29.28 58.54 -60.30
CA ASN A 987 29.96 59.61 -59.58
C ASN A 987 29.87 60.94 -60.37
N ALA A 988 30.30 62.06 -59.78
CA ALA A 988 30.39 63.33 -60.52
C ALA A 988 31.34 63.22 -61.73
N TYR A 989 32.47 62.52 -61.55
CA TYR A 989 33.42 62.16 -62.61
C TYR A 989 33.59 60.64 -62.66
N ASN A 990 33.62 60.02 -63.85
CA ASN A 990 33.70 58.56 -63.99
C ASN A 990 34.88 58.16 -64.90
N PRO A 991 36.13 58.37 -64.47
CA PRO A 991 37.30 58.04 -65.28
C PRO A 991 37.50 56.53 -65.41
N THR A 992 38.00 56.11 -66.58
CA THR A 992 38.53 54.74 -66.72
C THR A 992 39.88 54.61 -66.03
N PRO A 993 40.32 53.40 -65.62
CA PRO A 993 41.68 53.21 -65.08
C PRO A 993 42.78 53.79 -65.99
N GLN A 994 42.63 53.66 -67.31
CA GLN A 994 43.58 54.23 -68.28
C GLN A 994 43.57 55.77 -68.29
N ALA A 995 42.42 56.42 -68.04
CA ALA A 995 42.35 57.87 -67.94
C ALA A 995 43.12 58.36 -66.70
N ILE A 996 42.99 57.67 -65.56
CA ILE A 996 43.74 57.96 -64.34
C ILE A 996 45.25 57.80 -64.57
N ILE A 997 45.70 56.70 -65.21
CA ILE A 997 47.12 56.47 -65.56
C ILE A 997 47.68 57.61 -66.44
N ASN A 998 46.86 58.18 -67.32
CA ASN A 998 47.26 59.26 -68.22
C ASN A 998 47.22 60.67 -67.57
N GLY A 999 46.89 60.76 -66.28
CA GLY A 999 46.78 62.02 -65.53
C GLY A 999 45.42 62.73 -65.66
N ASN A 1000 44.43 62.12 -66.33
CA ASN A 1000 43.05 62.62 -66.40
C ASN A 1000 42.24 62.00 -65.26
N CYS A 1001 42.61 62.32 -64.02
CA CYS A 1001 42.05 61.73 -62.81
C CYS A 1001 41.08 62.64 -62.04
N SER A 1002 40.89 63.88 -62.47
CA SER A 1002 39.94 64.84 -61.89
C SER A 1002 39.23 65.67 -62.96
N ASP A 1003 37.96 66.06 -62.73
CA ASP A 1003 37.18 67.01 -63.56
C ASP A 1003 36.99 68.36 -62.87
#